data_AF-K0DF83-F1
#
_entry.id   AF-K0DF83-F1
#
_cell.length_a   1.000
_cell.length_b   1.000
_cell.length_c   1.000
_cell.angle_alpha   90.00
_cell.angle_beta   90.00
_cell.angle_gamma   90.00
#
_symmetry.space_group_name_H-M   'P 1'
#
loop_
_entity.id
_entity.type
_entity.pdbx_description
1 polymer ?
#
loop_
_entity_poly.entity_id
_entity_poly.type
_entity_poly.pdbx_seq_one_letter_code
_entity_poly.pdbx_strand_id
1 'polypeptide(L)'
;MAAFAAGARAANCSAGTLVTVVAHLDDDLLFVDPAITERLDAGWCITTVHLIGGANGANFSYVLTRERASRLAYARMAGVPDVWNESNVQIAGKLVHEMVLKARPQVRLLELRLPGGGVRGGREPLGLLWEQHATLSTYPMNADGSARVKYDRDALSATLREILAKASQIYTLNPDTVPFIEHPDHIYAARITRHVAQTLGKSVPIVYHVTYPTGGWPGNLPAAEVQRKRDIVASYFSIDGSESSHVFGEFQWDGNWIARRYAFADRSDRGVPDFVARPIRLFNVATNRCVTASVSGQPPALAACNGSPAQQWRWEPLTVYPGNARNAALVSVATSQCIAERDGYLRPESCDQWDLAQRWTPWDFGLVYTPMRHCLGENGGKLTMRGCTALTTRYRWATTQRIQANDLRLATAMYGDVTGTGEPSAVYVQRQHDGPGFNVYAAALGETKPPALWYAASVPFDPRATAPSCSGVKLCFDSARFLLGDFDGDGKADLMIVTARANGTAFWLLRSTGGHFDAPRLWLQTSPAFKPELTQQYVAADFTGAHRAGVLIAQKRADSGLDLWIASSNGTADAAVAPVLVAEAKGLAQNATLLPFGNSGSRASLAALETVQERVSLTLISNDNLRMTIGERRMLPRNFMPGFVKTAVASLRGDDRDTLMLLTPRLDGTDADAQIDIAALNMADPAAEPVHVASLRGMSWSDVFPAYVRDKNGAALVLYRRVDTTLGDFYFTGGAPALLRYPLTNGFALGTPQDLGELPGLFSETVRIDRLAP
;
A
#
# COMPACT_ATOMS: atom_id res chain seq x y z
N MET A 1 36.68 28.69 -36.45
CA MET A 1 35.69 27.73 -36.99
C MET A 1 34.35 28.02 -36.37
N ALA A 2 33.28 28.16 -37.17
CA ALA A 2 31.94 28.29 -36.63
C ALA A 2 31.43 26.92 -36.18
N ALA A 3 31.06 26.78 -34.92
CA ALA A 3 30.39 25.58 -34.43
C ALA A 3 28.94 25.59 -34.92
N PHE A 4 28.61 24.74 -35.89
CA PHE A 4 27.22 24.53 -36.28
C PHE A 4 26.45 23.94 -35.10
N ALA A 5 25.38 24.61 -34.68
CA ALA A 5 24.45 24.07 -33.71
C ALA A 5 23.85 22.78 -34.27
N ALA A 6 24.07 21.66 -33.60
CA ALA A 6 23.43 20.39 -33.96
C ALA A 6 21.91 20.55 -33.80
N GLY A 7 21.17 20.50 -34.91
CA GLY A 7 19.72 20.59 -34.90
C GLY A 7 19.11 19.49 -34.03
N ALA A 8 18.07 19.83 -33.26
CA ALA A 8 17.40 18.89 -32.38
C ALA A 8 16.93 17.66 -33.19
N ARG A 9 17.49 16.50 -32.88
CA ARG A 9 17.17 15.25 -33.58
C ARG A 9 15.72 14.87 -33.26
N ALA A 10 14.90 14.69 -34.30
CA ALA A 10 13.51 14.29 -34.14
C ALA A 10 13.40 12.99 -33.32
N ALA A 11 12.39 12.91 -32.45
CA ALA A 11 12.19 11.75 -31.58
C ALA A 11 11.91 10.49 -32.41
N ASN A 12 12.61 9.40 -32.11
CA ASN A 12 12.28 8.10 -32.69
C ASN A 12 11.17 7.44 -31.86
N CYS A 13 10.01 7.20 -32.48
CA CYS A 13 8.86 6.55 -31.87
C CYS A 13 8.62 5.13 -32.41
N SER A 14 9.63 4.49 -33.03
CA SER A 14 9.47 3.18 -33.68
C SER A 14 9.06 2.03 -32.74
N ALA A 15 9.32 2.16 -31.44
CA ALA A 15 8.87 1.20 -30.43
C ALA A 15 7.37 1.33 -30.08
N GLY A 16 6.76 2.49 -30.36
CA GLY A 16 5.39 2.83 -30.04
C GLY A 16 5.25 4.23 -29.44
N THR A 17 4.01 4.71 -29.38
CA THR A 17 3.63 5.96 -28.70
C THR A 17 2.64 5.65 -27.59
N LEU A 18 3.01 5.97 -26.34
CA LEU A 18 2.07 6.03 -25.22
C LEU A 18 1.44 7.42 -25.19
N VAL A 19 0.11 7.47 -25.08
CA VAL A 19 -0.61 8.70 -24.71
C VAL A 19 -1.28 8.48 -23.36
N THR A 20 -0.88 9.25 -22.36
CA THR A 20 -1.52 9.29 -21.04
C THR A 20 -2.41 10.52 -20.98
N VAL A 21 -3.68 10.39 -20.59
CA VAL A 21 -4.60 11.52 -20.36
C VAL A 21 -5.16 11.42 -18.95
N VAL A 22 -4.93 12.45 -18.14
CA VAL A 22 -5.37 12.55 -16.74
C VAL A 22 -5.94 13.95 -16.47
N ALA A 23 -6.51 14.17 -15.29
CA ALA A 23 -7.06 15.48 -14.96
C ALA A 23 -5.94 16.46 -14.57
N HIS A 24 -5.13 16.10 -13.58
CA HIS A 24 -4.18 16.95 -12.88
C HIS A 24 -2.72 16.53 -13.11
N LEU A 25 -1.80 17.43 -12.76
CA LEU A 25 -0.36 17.37 -13.06
C LEU A 25 0.46 16.38 -12.20
N ASP A 26 -0.21 15.71 -11.26
CA ASP A 26 0.27 14.71 -10.30
C ASP A 26 -0.40 13.34 -10.47
N ASP A 27 -1.56 13.26 -11.13
CA ASP A 27 -2.36 12.04 -11.27
C ASP A 27 -1.59 10.90 -11.98
N ASP A 28 -0.82 11.24 -13.00
CA ASP A 28 -0.03 10.30 -13.77
C ASP A 28 1.17 9.78 -12.96
N LEU A 29 1.79 10.64 -12.14
CA LEU A 29 2.87 10.28 -11.24
C LEU A 29 2.37 9.40 -10.08
N LEU A 30 1.20 9.72 -9.50
CA LEU A 30 0.63 9.00 -8.36
C LEU A 30 -0.05 7.69 -8.76
N PHE A 31 -0.77 7.63 -9.88
CA PHE A 31 -1.65 6.49 -10.20
C PHE A 31 -1.25 5.69 -11.45
N VAL A 32 -0.47 6.28 -12.36
CA VAL A 32 -0.09 5.63 -13.63
C VAL A 32 1.34 5.10 -13.60
N ASP A 33 2.32 5.87 -13.12
CA ASP A 33 3.70 5.39 -12.93
C ASP A 33 3.74 4.22 -11.90
N PRO A 34 4.56 3.15 -12.09
CA PRO A 34 5.66 2.97 -13.05
C PRO A 34 5.30 2.69 -14.52
N ALA A 35 4.04 2.67 -14.95
CA ALA A 35 3.69 2.34 -16.35
C ALA A 35 4.35 3.24 -17.40
N ILE A 36 4.53 4.52 -17.06
CA ILE A 36 5.12 5.52 -17.94
C ILE A 36 6.62 5.27 -18.03
N THR A 37 7.27 5.11 -16.87
CA THR A 37 8.65 4.65 -16.74
C THR A 37 8.94 3.37 -17.53
N GLU A 38 8.11 2.32 -17.40
CA GLU A 38 8.22 1.04 -18.14
C GLU A 38 8.29 1.27 -19.67
N ARG A 39 7.45 2.16 -20.20
CA ARG A 39 7.40 2.47 -21.64
C ARG A 39 8.55 3.35 -22.09
N LEU A 40 8.97 4.30 -21.26
CA LEU A 40 10.10 5.18 -21.52
C LEU A 40 11.41 4.39 -21.58
N ASP A 41 11.63 3.49 -20.62
CA ASP A 41 12.80 2.60 -20.58
C ASP A 41 12.78 1.60 -21.77
N ALA A 42 11.59 1.20 -22.25
CA ALA A 42 11.41 0.44 -23.49
C ALA A 42 11.55 1.28 -24.79
N GLY A 43 11.92 2.56 -24.70
CA GLY A 43 12.21 3.43 -25.83
C GLY A 43 10.98 3.98 -26.58
N TRP A 44 9.80 3.95 -25.96
CA TRP A 44 8.57 4.52 -26.54
C TRP A 44 8.60 6.05 -26.48
N CYS A 45 7.85 6.69 -27.38
CA CYS A 45 7.49 8.10 -27.22
C CYS A 45 6.37 8.22 -26.18
N ILE A 46 6.53 9.16 -25.24
CA ILE A 46 5.63 9.42 -24.12
C ILE A 46 4.99 10.79 -24.35
N THR A 47 3.68 10.83 -24.51
CA THR A 47 2.89 12.06 -24.48
C THR A 47 1.92 12.02 -23.32
N THR A 48 2.14 12.85 -22.31
CA THR A 48 1.20 13.01 -21.19
C THR A 48 0.39 14.28 -21.38
N VAL A 49 -0.91 14.19 -21.11
CA VAL A 49 -1.89 15.27 -21.29
C VAL A 49 -2.59 15.51 -19.97
N HIS A 50 -2.45 16.72 -19.43
CA HIS A 50 -3.21 17.18 -18.28
C HIS A 50 -4.34 18.10 -18.80
N LEU A 51 -5.58 17.76 -18.47
CA LEU A 51 -6.72 18.57 -18.88
C LEU A 51 -6.77 19.89 -18.09
N ILE A 52 -6.50 19.82 -16.79
CA ILE A 52 -6.58 20.93 -15.84
C ILE A 52 -5.18 21.42 -15.48
N GLY A 53 -4.98 22.74 -15.49
CA GLY A 53 -3.67 23.33 -15.16
C GLY A 53 -3.43 23.60 -13.67
N GLY A 54 -4.49 23.63 -12.85
CA GLY A 54 -4.43 24.12 -11.47
C GLY A 54 -5.21 23.25 -10.49
N ALA A 55 -6.00 23.91 -9.64
CA ALA A 55 -6.99 23.33 -8.73
C ALA A 55 -8.21 24.26 -8.65
N ASN A 56 -9.23 23.89 -7.86
CA ASN A 56 -10.41 24.76 -7.61
C ASN A 56 -9.99 26.17 -7.16
N GLY A 57 -10.47 27.21 -7.85
CA GLY A 57 -10.20 28.61 -7.50
C GLY A 57 -8.73 29.05 -7.63
N ALA A 58 -7.86 28.23 -8.22
CA ALA A 58 -6.44 28.55 -8.37
C ALA A 58 -6.20 29.80 -9.24
N ASN A 59 -5.04 30.45 -9.02
CA ASN A 59 -4.55 31.52 -9.87
C ASN A 59 -3.55 30.99 -10.91
N PHE A 60 -3.21 31.81 -11.91
CA PHE A 60 -2.30 31.37 -12.98
C PHE A 60 -0.85 31.12 -12.49
N SER A 61 -0.40 31.83 -11.44
CA SER A 61 0.91 31.54 -10.84
C SER A 61 1.00 30.12 -10.25
N TYR A 62 -0.09 29.57 -9.72
CA TYR A 62 -0.12 28.18 -9.26
C TYR A 62 0.00 27.20 -10.43
N VAL A 63 -0.67 27.45 -11.56
CA VAL A 63 -0.52 26.66 -12.80
C VAL A 63 0.96 26.58 -13.22
N LEU A 64 1.65 27.71 -13.27
CA LEU A 64 3.09 27.80 -13.60
C LEU A 64 4.01 27.18 -12.52
N THR A 65 3.50 26.93 -11.31
CA THR A 65 4.19 26.15 -10.28
C THR A 65 4.00 24.65 -10.55
N ARG A 66 2.77 24.18 -10.77
CA ARG A 66 2.47 22.77 -11.10
C ARG A 66 3.24 22.30 -12.33
N GLU A 67 3.33 23.13 -13.37
CA GLU A 67 4.08 22.81 -14.60
C GLU A 67 5.60 22.74 -14.40
N ARG A 68 6.16 23.50 -13.44
CA ARG A 68 7.56 23.32 -13.01
C ARG A 68 7.74 22.03 -12.22
N ALA A 69 6.77 21.68 -11.38
CA ALA A 69 6.77 20.44 -10.61
C ALA A 69 6.75 19.20 -11.54
N SER A 70 5.86 19.16 -12.54
CA SER A 70 5.82 18.06 -13.53
C SER A 70 7.12 17.98 -14.34
N ARG A 71 7.66 19.12 -14.78
CA ARG A 71 8.94 19.15 -15.53
C ARG A 71 10.09 18.55 -14.74
N LEU A 72 10.23 18.92 -13.46
CA LEU A 72 11.27 18.36 -12.60
C LEU A 72 11.08 16.85 -12.38
N ALA A 73 9.85 16.41 -12.11
CA ALA A 73 9.52 15.00 -11.93
C ALA A 73 9.80 14.17 -13.19
N TYR A 74 9.41 14.64 -14.39
CA TYR A 74 9.68 13.96 -15.65
C TYR A 74 11.16 13.97 -16.05
N ALA A 75 11.89 15.05 -15.76
CA ALA A 75 13.34 15.09 -15.96
C ALA A 75 14.05 14.02 -15.11
N ARG A 76 13.63 13.87 -13.84
CA ARG A 76 14.11 12.80 -12.95
C ARG A 76 13.70 11.41 -13.43
N MET A 77 12.43 11.20 -13.81
CA MET A 77 11.92 9.94 -14.36
C MET A 77 12.79 9.44 -15.53
N ALA A 78 13.17 10.38 -16.40
CA ALA A 78 13.99 10.15 -17.59
C ALA A 78 15.52 10.15 -17.33
N GLY A 79 15.96 10.42 -16.10
CA GLY A 79 17.37 10.42 -15.68
C GLY A 79 18.24 11.51 -16.31
N VAL A 80 17.67 12.68 -16.64
CA VAL A 80 18.35 13.76 -17.39
C VAL A 80 18.07 15.15 -16.78
N PRO A 81 18.88 16.18 -17.09
CA PRO A 81 18.67 17.53 -16.56
C PRO A 81 17.30 18.12 -16.92
N ASP A 82 16.72 18.88 -15.99
CA ASP A 82 15.46 19.61 -16.15
C ASP A 82 15.63 20.82 -17.09
N VAL A 83 15.67 20.53 -18.39
CA VAL A 83 15.78 21.56 -19.44
C VAL A 83 14.85 21.22 -20.60
N TRP A 84 13.85 22.07 -20.79
CA TRP A 84 12.76 21.85 -21.73
C TRP A 84 12.76 22.87 -22.87
N ASN A 85 12.13 22.50 -23.98
CA ASN A 85 11.61 23.42 -24.99
C ASN A 85 10.13 23.63 -24.65
N GLU A 86 9.76 24.86 -24.32
CA GLU A 86 8.38 25.26 -24.02
C GLU A 86 7.83 26.03 -25.22
N SER A 87 6.65 25.65 -25.72
CA SER A 87 5.99 26.33 -26.84
C SER A 87 4.47 26.21 -26.75
N ASN A 88 3.74 26.85 -27.67
CA ASN A 88 2.30 26.72 -27.78
C ASN A 88 1.97 26.21 -29.18
N VAL A 89 1.31 25.06 -29.27
CA VAL A 89 1.01 24.35 -30.53
C VAL A 89 -0.48 24.39 -30.84
N GLN A 90 -0.85 24.41 -32.12
CA GLN A 90 -2.26 24.27 -32.52
C GLN A 90 -2.62 22.79 -32.73
N ILE A 91 -3.71 22.36 -32.08
CA ILE A 91 -4.30 21.02 -32.19
C ILE A 91 -5.82 21.23 -32.34
N ALA A 92 -6.43 20.69 -33.39
CA ALA A 92 -7.83 20.95 -33.76
C ALA A 92 -8.23 22.44 -33.78
N GLY A 93 -7.30 23.32 -34.18
CA GLY A 93 -7.49 24.78 -34.18
C GLY A 93 -7.50 25.43 -32.79
N LYS A 94 -7.17 24.69 -31.72
CA LYS A 94 -7.02 25.19 -30.35
C LYS A 94 -5.55 25.25 -29.96
N LEU A 95 -5.18 26.27 -29.20
CA LEU A 95 -3.83 26.41 -28.67
C LEU A 95 -3.67 25.51 -27.44
N VAL A 96 -2.63 24.68 -27.41
CA VAL A 96 -2.27 23.82 -26.28
C VAL A 96 -0.83 24.12 -25.90
N HIS A 97 -0.53 24.24 -24.62
CA HIS A 97 0.84 24.46 -24.16
C HIS A 97 1.62 23.15 -24.20
N GLU A 98 2.84 23.19 -24.76
CA GLU A 98 3.67 22.02 -25.01
C GLU A 98 5.04 22.19 -24.34
N MET A 99 5.46 21.16 -23.60
CA MET A 99 6.80 21.05 -23.03
C MET A 99 7.48 19.79 -23.57
N VAL A 100 8.62 19.93 -24.25
CA VAL A 100 9.44 18.80 -24.76
C VAL A 100 10.81 18.76 -24.08
N LEU A 101 11.18 17.63 -23.51
CA LEU A 101 12.42 17.47 -22.74
C LEU A 101 13.64 17.43 -23.67
N LYS A 102 14.56 18.39 -23.58
CA LYS A 102 15.64 18.58 -24.58
C LYS A 102 16.56 17.36 -24.72
N ALA A 103 16.94 16.75 -23.60
CA ALA A 103 17.84 15.60 -23.58
C ALA A 103 17.14 14.28 -23.98
N ARG A 104 15.80 14.24 -23.91
CA ARG A 104 14.95 13.08 -24.20
C ARG A 104 13.69 13.54 -24.96
N PRO A 105 13.80 13.97 -26.23
CA PRO A 105 12.65 14.54 -26.97
C PRO A 105 11.51 13.55 -27.25
N GLN A 106 11.67 12.28 -26.86
CA GLN A 106 10.60 11.29 -26.75
C GLN A 106 9.57 11.63 -25.66
N VAL A 107 9.93 12.45 -24.67
CA VAL A 107 9.05 12.89 -23.57
C VAL A 107 8.45 14.25 -23.89
N ARG A 108 7.11 14.31 -23.91
CA ARG A 108 6.30 15.49 -24.24
C ARG A 108 5.14 15.61 -23.26
N LEU A 109 4.96 16.79 -22.68
CA LEU A 109 3.82 17.14 -21.84
C LEU A 109 2.92 18.13 -22.59
N LEU A 110 1.61 17.99 -22.44
CA LEU A 110 0.59 18.83 -23.06
C LEU A 110 -0.39 19.34 -22.01
N GLU A 111 -0.39 20.65 -21.80
CA GLU A 111 -1.23 21.33 -20.82
C GLU A 111 -2.39 22.03 -21.53
N LEU A 112 -3.62 21.54 -21.32
CA LEU A 112 -4.82 22.23 -21.82
C LEU A 112 -5.22 23.40 -20.92
N ARG A 113 -4.67 23.45 -19.69
CA ARG A 113 -4.89 24.54 -18.72
C ARG A 113 -6.38 24.86 -18.47
N LEU A 114 -7.26 23.87 -18.45
CA LEU A 114 -8.65 24.07 -18.01
C LEU A 114 -8.72 24.38 -16.50
N PRO A 115 -9.78 25.05 -16.03
CA PRO A 115 -10.04 25.21 -14.59
C PRO A 115 -10.46 23.88 -13.97
N GLY A 116 -9.95 23.59 -12.77
CA GLY A 116 -10.32 22.40 -11.98
C GLY A 116 -11.51 22.64 -11.06
N GLY A 117 -12.15 21.55 -10.68
CA GLY A 117 -13.22 21.44 -9.69
C GLY A 117 -12.68 21.09 -8.30
N GLY A 118 -13.60 20.88 -7.36
CA GLY A 118 -13.28 20.71 -5.95
C GLY A 118 -13.42 19.26 -5.48
N VAL A 119 -12.34 18.71 -4.90
CA VAL A 119 -12.32 17.39 -4.23
C VAL A 119 -13.55 17.16 -3.34
N ARG A 120 -13.92 18.20 -2.59
CA ARG A 120 -14.99 18.21 -1.57
C ARG A 120 -16.34 18.72 -2.10
N GLY A 121 -16.49 18.80 -3.41
CA GLY A 121 -17.70 19.23 -4.11
C GLY A 121 -17.76 20.74 -4.32
N GLY A 122 -18.86 21.17 -4.96
CA GLY A 122 -19.04 22.55 -5.44
C GLY A 122 -19.22 22.58 -6.94
N ARG A 123 -18.35 23.33 -7.64
CA ARG A 123 -18.41 23.52 -9.09
C ARG A 123 -17.36 22.65 -9.77
N GLU A 124 -17.80 21.69 -10.60
CA GLU A 124 -16.91 20.81 -11.38
C GLU A 124 -16.87 21.23 -12.86
N PRO A 125 -15.84 21.96 -13.34
CA PRO A 125 -15.84 22.53 -14.68
C PRO A 125 -15.89 21.47 -15.78
N LEU A 126 -15.14 20.36 -15.67
CA LEU A 126 -15.18 19.29 -16.67
C LEU A 126 -16.56 18.63 -16.74
N GLY A 127 -17.21 18.41 -15.60
CA GLY A 127 -18.58 17.90 -15.54
C GLY A 127 -19.59 18.85 -16.19
N LEU A 128 -19.45 20.16 -15.95
CA LEU A 128 -20.28 21.17 -16.60
C LEU A 128 -20.07 21.23 -18.12
N LEU A 129 -18.83 21.08 -18.60
CA LEU A 129 -18.53 21.01 -20.03
C LEU A 129 -19.13 19.75 -20.67
N TRP A 130 -19.02 18.61 -20.00
CA TRP A 130 -19.42 17.31 -20.57
C TRP A 130 -20.92 17.05 -20.51
N GLU A 131 -21.55 17.26 -19.34
CA GLU A 131 -22.95 16.93 -19.09
C GLU A 131 -23.90 18.12 -19.28
N GLN A 132 -23.41 19.35 -19.04
CA GLN A 132 -24.23 20.58 -19.12
C GLN A 132 -23.85 21.47 -20.32
N HIS A 133 -23.04 20.96 -21.25
CA HIS A 133 -22.60 21.63 -22.48
C HIS A 133 -21.96 23.03 -22.27
N ALA A 134 -21.37 23.29 -21.11
CA ALA A 134 -20.78 24.59 -20.80
C ALA A 134 -19.49 24.84 -21.60
N THR A 135 -19.30 26.07 -22.09
CA THR A 135 -18.01 26.51 -22.62
C THR A 135 -17.10 26.98 -21.48
N LEU A 136 -15.98 26.30 -21.29
CA LEU A 136 -14.91 26.72 -20.39
C LEU A 136 -13.92 27.65 -21.09
N SER A 137 -13.30 28.53 -20.32
CA SER A 137 -12.09 29.27 -20.74
C SER A 137 -10.89 28.76 -19.95
N THR A 138 -9.77 28.54 -20.62
CA THR A 138 -8.52 28.11 -19.99
C THR A 138 -7.91 29.23 -19.15
N TYR A 139 -6.94 28.87 -18.30
CA TYR A 139 -5.91 29.82 -17.90
C TYR A 139 -5.13 30.30 -19.14
N PRO A 140 -4.38 31.43 -19.05
CA PRO A 140 -3.53 31.90 -20.14
C PRO A 140 -2.60 30.82 -20.70
N MET A 141 -2.40 30.80 -22.01
CA MET A 141 -1.46 29.91 -22.70
C MET A 141 -0.06 30.52 -22.77
N ASN A 142 0.05 31.84 -22.80
CA ASN A 142 1.34 32.52 -22.77
C ASN A 142 1.78 32.80 -21.32
N ALA A 143 3.08 32.71 -21.06
CA ALA A 143 3.65 32.93 -19.72
C ALA A 143 3.48 34.37 -19.20
N ASP A 144 3.21 35.33 -20.09
CA ASP A 144 2.89 36.73 -19.77
C ASP A 144 1.44 36.94 -19.26
N GLY A 145 0.63 35.88 -19.19
CA GLY A 145 -0.77 35.95 -18.78
C GLY A 145 -1.76 36.24 -19.93
N SER A 146 -1.32 36.20 -21.20
CA SER A 146 -2.15 36.38 -22.39
C SER A 146 -2.59 35.07 -23.07
N ALA A 147 -3.45 35.19 -24.10
CA ALA A 147 -4.02 34.11 -24.90
C ALA A 147 -4.80 33.03 -24.09
N ARG A 148 -6.10 33.24 -23.86
CA ARG A 148 -7.00 32.20 -23.31
C ARG A 148 -7.73 31.48 -24.43
N VAL A 149 -7.91 30.18 -24.29
CA VAL A 149 -8.64 29.32 -25.24
C VAL A 149 -10.02 28.99 -24.68
N LYS A 150 -11.02 28.84 -25.56
CA LYS A 150 -12.35 28.37 -25.21
C LYS A 150 -12.56 26.94 -25.68
N TYR A 151 -13.06 26.10 -24.78
CA TYR A 151 -13.42 24.71 -25.01
C TYR A 151 -14.87 24.46 -24.63
N ASP A 152 -15.62 23.90 -25.56
CA ASP A 152 -16.88 23.19 -25.33
C ASP A 152 -16.62 21.68 -25.51
N ARG A 153 -17.68 20.87 -25.40
CA ARG A 153 -17.62 19.41 -25.56
C ARG A 153 -17.00 18.97 -26.89
N ASP A 154 -17.38 19.60 -28.00
CA ASP A 154 -16.96 19.18 -29.33
C ASP A 154 -15.52 19.59 -29.61
N ALA A 155 -15.13 20.81 -29.23
CA ALA A 155 -13.76 21.28 -29.33
C ALA A 155 -12.77 20.47 -28.50
N LEU A 156 -13.14 20.10 -27.26
CA LEU A 156 -12.32 19.24 -26.41
C LEU A 156 -12.18 17.85 -27.02
N SER A 157 -13.29 17.28 -27.50
CA SER A 157 -13.32 15.98 -28.16
C SER A 157 -12.44 15.94 -29.41
N ALA A 158 -12.53 16.97 -30.27
CA ALA A 158 -11.71 17.10 -31.48
C ALA A 158 -10.22 17.21 -31.15
N THR A 159 -9.86 18.02 -30.15
CA THR A 159 -8.47 18.20 -29.69
C THR A 159 -7.89 16.90 -29.17
N LEU A 160 -8.60 16.19 -28.29
CA LEU A 160 -8.17 14.90 -27.76
C LEU A 160 -8.13 13.82 -28.86
N ARG A 161 -9.03 13.86 -29.85
CA ARG A 161 -9.04 12.92 -30.97
C ARG A 161 -7.75 13.02 -31.81
N GLU A 162 -7.27 14.22 -32.09
CA GLU A 162 -5.99 14.43 -32.79
C GLU A 162 -4.77 13.93 -31.99
N ILE A 163 -4.81 14.06 -30.66
CA ILE A 163 -3.73 13.56 -29.79
C ILE A 163 -3.76 12.01 -29.75
N LEU A 164 -4.91 11.42 -29.45
CA LEU A 164 -5.10 9.97 -29.33
C LEU A 164 -4.98 9.23 -30.68
N ALA A 165 -5.15 9.91 -31.82
CA ALA A 165 -4.89 9.37 -33.15
C ALA A 165 -3.45 8.83 -33.29
N LYS A 166 -2.48 9.42 -32.57
CA LYS A 166 -1.06 9.01 -32.58
C LYS A 166 -0.74 7.84 -31.63
N ALA A 167 -1.66 7.47 -30.73
CA ALA A 167 -1.42 6.46 -29.71
C ALA A 167 -1.32 5.03 -30.28
N SER A 168 -0.27 4.32 -29.84
CA SER A 168 -0.14 2.86 -29.90
C SER A 168 -0.72 2.20 -28.64
N GLN A 169 -0.71 2.92 -27.51
CA GLN A 169 -1.37 2.56 -26.25
C GLN A 169 -1.89 3.83 -25.56
N ILE A 170 -3.04 3.73 -24.88
CA ILE A 170 -3.66 4.84 -24.14
C ILE A 170 -3.70 4.49 -22.64
N TYR A 171 -3.25 5.39 -21.77
CA TYR A 171 -3.48 5.32 -20.32
C TYR A 171 -4.39 6.45 -19.87
N THR A 172 -5.30 6.14 -18.94
CA THR A 172 -6.11 7.13 -18.22
C THR A 172 -6.53 6.56 -16.86
N LEU A 173 -7.30 7.32 -16.08
CA LEU A 173 -7.79 6.94 -14.75
C LEU A 173 -9.05 6.06 -14.84
N ASN A 174 -9.70 5.74 -13.73
CA ASN A 174 -10.89 4.89 -13.70
C ASN A 174 -12.19 5.68 -14.01
N PRO A 175 -12.88 5.44 -15.14
CA PRO A 175 -14.16 6.10 -15.46
C PRO A 175 -15.36 5.45 -14.76
N ASP A 176 -15.21 4.21 -14.27
CA ASP A 176 -16.24 3.37 -13.67
C ASP A 176 -16.23 3.51 -12.14
N THR A 177 -16.40 4.75 -11.67
CA THR A 177 -16.62 5.12 -10.26
C THR A 177 -17.60 6.29 -10.18
N VAL A 178 -18.05 6.62 -8.97
CA VAL A 178 -18.91 7.78 -8.68
C VAL A 178 -18.09 8.91 -8.05
N PRO A 179 -18.47 10.19 -8.25
CA PRO A 179 -17.78 11.30 -7.61
C PRO A 179 -17.87 11.19 -6.08
N PHE A 180 -16.89 11.77 -5.40
CA PHE A 180 -16.62 11.66 -3.96
C PHE A 180 -15.98 10.34 -3.51
N ILE A 181 -16.22 9.18 -4.14
CA ILE A 181 -15.28 8.04 -4.00
C ILE A 181 -13.93 8.40 -4.63
N GLU A 182 -14.02 9.27 -5.64
CA GLU A 182 -12.95 9.76 -6.45
C GLU A 182 -13.14 11.25 -6.75
N HIS A 183 -12.06 11.96 -7.04
CA HIS A 183 -12.12 13.35 -7.50
C HIS A 183 -13.00 13.45 -8.77
N PRO A 184 -14.01 14.33 -8.83
CA PRO A 184 -14.94 14.36 -9.97
C PRO A 184 -14.22 14.58 -11.32
N ASP A 185 -13.24 15.48 -11.38
CA ASP A 185 -12.43 15.69 -12.58
C ASP A 185 -11.66 14.45 -13.06
N HIS A 186 -11.18 13.57 -12.18
CA HIS A 186 -10.53 12.30 -12.60
C HIS A 186 -11.49 11.42 -13.39
N ILE A 187 -12.73 11.35 -12.88
CA ILE A 187 -13.82 10.61 -13.52
C ILE A 187 -14.14 11.22 -14.88
N TYR A 188 -14.35 12.54 -14.95
CA TYR A 188 -14.66 13.20 -16.21
C TYR A 188 -13.51 13.09 -17.21
N ALA A 189 -12.25 13.28 -16.81
CA ALA A 189 -11.09 13.08 -17.67
C ALA A 189 -11.02 11.67 -18.25
N ALA A 190 -11.24 10.64 -17.42
CA ALA A 190 -11.26 9.24 -17.86
C ALA A 190 -12.44 8.93 -18.79
N ARG A 191 -13.64 9.44 -18.49
CA ARG A 191 -14.85 9.26 -19.31
C ARG A 191 -14.72 9.93 -20.67
N ILE A 192 -14.27 11.18 -20.71
CA ILE A 192 -13.98 11.93 -21.94
C ILE A 192 -12.93 11.16 -22.77
N THR A 193 -11.84 10.71 -22.15
CA THR A 193 -10.78 9.95 -22.85
C THR A 193 -11.31 8.64 -23.44
N ARG A 194 -12.09 7.86 -22.68
CA ARG A 194 -12.76 6.64 -23.17
C ARG A 194 -13.67 6.94 -24.36
N HIS A 195 -14.55 7.92 -24.23
CA HIS A 195 -15.51 8.32 -25.25
C HIS A 195 -14.82 8.75 -26.55
N VAL A 196 -13.82 9.63 -26.46
CA VAL A 196 -13.07 10.10 -27.62
C VAL A 196 -12.26 8.96 -28.26
N ALA A 197 -11.65 8.07 -27.46
CA ALA A 197 -10.93 6.92 -27.96
C ALA A 197 -11.82 5.98 -28.81
N GLN A 198 -13.10 5.82 -28.44
CA GLN A 198 -14.09 5.05 -29.21
C GLN A 198 -14.40 5.67 -30.58
N THR A 199 -14.16 6.98 -30.79
CA THR A 199 -14.35 7.67 -32.08
C THR A 199 -13.14 7.58 -33.04
N LEU A 200 -12.07 6.89 -32.65
CA LEU A 200 -10.83 6.85 -33.44
C LEU A 200 -10.93 5.95 -34.69
N GLY A 201 -11.91 5.05 -34.76
CA GLY A 201 -12.03 4.08 -35.86
C GLY A 201 -10.89 3.04 -35.92
N LYS A 202 -10.13 2.90 -34.82
CA LYS A 202 -9.03 1.92 -34.66
C LYS A 202 -9.09 1.26 -33.29
N SER A 203 -8.56 0.03 -33.22
CA SER A 203 -8.52 -0.81 -32.03
C SER A 203 -7.21 -0.59 -31.25
N VAL A 204 -7.18 0.41 -30.36
CA VAL A 204 -6.03 0.75 -29.52
C VAL A 204 -6.21 0.13 -28.12
N PRO A 205 -5.18 -0.52 -27.54
CA PRO A 205 -5.20 -0.90 -26.13
C PRO A 205 -5.33 0.32 -25.22
N ILE A 206 -6.31 0.30 -24.31
CA ILE A 206 -6.50 1.33 -23.28
C ILE A 206 -6.40 0.69 -21.89
N VAL A 207 -5.76 1.36 -20.94
CA VAL A 207 -5.66 0.88 -19.55
C VAL A 207 -6.11 1.96 -18.59
N TYR A 208 -7.08 1.59 -17.74
CA TYR A 208 -7.69 2.43 -16.74
C TYR A 208 -7.04 2.16 -15.39
N HIS A 209 -6.42 3.18 -14.79
CA HIS A 209 -5.73 3.10 -13.51
C HIS A 209 -6.67 3.49 -12.37
N VAL A 210 -6.68 2.70 -11.30
CA VAL A 210 -7.49 2.93 -10.10
C VAL A 210 -6.74 3.87 -9.18
N THR A 211 -7.48 4.84 -8.66
CA THR A 211 -7.02 6.09 -8.07
C THR A 211 -7.20 6.07 -6.55
N TYR A 212 -7.96 6.97 -5.93
CA TYR A 212 -8.05 7.12 -4.47
C TYR A 212 -8.41 5.84 -3.70
N PRO A 213 -9.33 4.96 -4.17
CA PRO A 213 -9.67 3.71 -3.49
C PRO A 213 -8.47 2.78 -3.23
N THR A 214 -7.40 2.89 -4.02
CA THR A 214 -6.20 2.05 -3.84
C THR A 214 -5.46 2.32 -2.54
N GLY A 215 -5.60 3.50 -1.94
CA GLY A 215 -4.94 3.83 -0.66
C GLY A 215 -5.32 2.87 0.47
N GLY A 216 -6.54 2.30 0.43
CA GLY A 216 -6.94 1.24 1.36
C GLY A 216 -6.40 -0.16 1.00
N TRP A 217 -6.03 -0.42 -0.26
CA TRP A 217 -5.64 -1.74 -0.76
C TRP A 217 -4.17 -2.07 -0.40
N PRO A 218 -3.69 -3.33 -0.51
CA PRO A 218 -2.30 -3.69 -0.22
C PRO A 218 -1.30 -3.08 -1.20
N GLY A 219 -0.03 -2.96 -0.82
CA GLY A 219 1.04 -2.62 -1.76
C GLY A 219 1.26 -3.74 -2.78
N ASN A 220 1.29 -3.40 -4.07
CA ASN A 220 1.46 -4.35 -5.19
C ASN A 220 2.67 -4.07 -6.08
N LEU A 221 3.44 -3.01 -5.84
CA LEU A 221 4.70 -2.75 -6.53
C LEU A 221 5.91 -3.44 -5.84
N PRO A 222 6.94 -3.84 -6.60
CA PRO A 222 8.24 -4.24 -6.07
C PRO A 222 8.98 -3.09 -5.38
N ALA A 223 9.77 -3.40 -4.34
CA ALA A 223 10.51 -2.45 -3.52
C ALA A 223 11.32 -1.39 -4.30
N ALA A 224 12.03 -1.81 -5.36
CA ALA A 224 12.83 -0.90 -6.18
C ALA A 224 11.97 0.08 -7.01
N GLU A 225 10.81 -0.36 -7.48
CA GLU A 225 9.84 0.50 -8.19
C GLU A 225 9.17 1.49 -7.24
N VAL A 226 8.81 1.06 -6.02
CA VAL A 226 8.32 1.95 -4.96
C VAL A 226 9.33 3.07 -4.70
N GLN A 227 10.61 2.75 -4.53
CA GLN A 227 11.65 3.74 -4.30
C GLN A 227 11.85 4.71 -5.50
N ARG A 228 11.83 4.21 -6.74
CA ARG A 228 11.96 5.05 -7.95
C ARG A 228 10.74 5.98 -8.11
N LYS A 229 9.53 5.46 -7.86
CA LYS A 229 8.29 6.24 -7.89
C LYS A 229 8.27 7.30 -6.78
N ARG A 230 8.70 6.96 -5.56
CA ARG A 230 8.81 7.91 -4.43
C ARG A 230 9.73 9.07 -4.78
N ASP A 231 10.89 8.75 -5.35
CA ASP A 231 11.88 9.72 -5.84
C ASP A 231 11.29 10.70 -6.88
N ILE A 232 10.51 10.19 -7.84
CA ILE A 232 9.85 10.99 -8.89
C ILE A 232 8.77 11.89 -8.28
N VAL A 233 7.86 11.32 -7.48
CA VAL A 233 6.73 12.04 -6.86
C VAL A 233 7.20 13.07 -5.84
N ALA A 234 8.22 12.78 -5.03
CA ALA A 234 8.79 13.75 -4.09
C ALA A 234 9.44 14.94 -4.80
N SER A 235 9.93 14.75 -6.03
CA SER A 235 10.46 15.84 -6.85
C SER A 235 9.36 16.80 -7.29
N TYR A 236 8.18 16.29 -7.64
CA TYR A 236 6.99 17.10 -7.92
C TYR A 236 6.60 17.95 -6.70
N PHE A 237 6.34 17.29 -5.58
CA PHE A 237 5.84 17.97 -4.38
C PHE A 237 6.87 18.89 -3.70
N SER A 238 8.16 18.75 -4.01
CA SER A 238 9.18 19.75 -3.63
C SER A 238 8.97 21.15 -4.24
N ILE A 239 8.12 21.27 -5.26
CA ILE A 239 7.77 22.54 -5.93
C ILE A 239 6.29 22.91 -5.74
N ASP A 240 5.37 21.95 -5.80
CA ASP A 240 3.91 22.21 -5.80
C ASP A 240 3.43 22.92 -4.51
N GLY A 241 4.11 22.69 -3.39
CA GLY A 241 3.88 23.41 -2.13
C GLY A 241 3.17 22.61 -1.04
N SER A 242 2.82 21.35 -1.29
CA SER A 242 2.64 20.40 -0.19
C SER A 242 4.01 20.07 0.44
N GLU A 243 4.04 19.65 1.70
CA GLU A 243 5.30 19.23 2.30
C GLU A 243 5.76 17.90 1.65
N SER A 244 6.90 17.91 0.96
CA SER A 244 7.47 16.68 0.35
C SER A 244 7.67 15.53 1.34
N SER A 245 7.67 15.80 2.65
CA SER A 245 7.60 14.82 3.74
C SER A 245 6.39 13.86 3.62
N HIS A 246 5.25 14.34 3.13
CA HIS A 246 4.03 13.55 2.91
C HIS A 246 4.22 12.39 1.93
N VAL A 247 5.14 12.54 0.97
CA VAL A 247 5.48 11.50 -0.02
C VAL A 247 6.31 10.39 0.62
N PHE A 248 7.01 10.69 1.72
CA PHE A 248 7.78 9.71 2.46
C PHE A 248 6.88 8.89 3.41
N GLY A 249 5.92 9.50 4.12
CA GLY A 249 5.03 8.76 5.03
C GLY A 249 3.98 7.84 4.37
N GLU A 250 4.09 6.53 4.53
CA GLU A 250 3.14 5.53 3.95
C GLU A 250 1.67 5.63 4.42
N PHE A 251 1.38 6.42 5.46
CA PHE A 251 0.01 6.65 5.94
C PHE A 251 -0.50 8.08 5.75
N GLN A 252 0.35 8.95 5.20
CA GLN A 252 -0.02 10.28 4.71
C GLN A 252 -0.57 10.18 3.29
N TRP A 253 -1.23 11.25 2.85
CA TRP A 253 -2.02 11.28 1.62
C TRP A 253 -1.25 10.72 0.40
N ASP A 254 -0.15 11.37 0.03
CA ASP A 254 0.59 11.09 -1.20
C ASP A 254 1.46 9.82 -1.05
N GLY A 255 2.15 9.70 0.10
CA GLY A 255 3.07 8.61 0.40
C GLY A 255 2.44 7.23 0.43
N ASN A 256 1.14 7.13 0.70
CA ASN A 256 0.40 5.87 0.68
C ASN A 256 0.23 5.31 -0.74
N TRP A 257 -0.01 6.13 -1.77
CA TRP A 257 -0.21 5.60 -3.14
C TRP A 257 1.09 5.16 -3.83
N ILE A 258 2.25 5.55 -3.32
CA ILE A 258 3.56 5.22 -3.88
C ILE A 258 3.80 3.70 -3.98
N ALA A 259 3.33 2.91 -3.02
CA ALA A 259 3.52 1.46 -3.02
C ALA A 259 2.59 0.68 -4.00
N ARG A 260 1.80 1.41 -4.80
CA ARG A 260 0.62 0.88 -5.49
C ARG A 260 0.53 1.35 -6.94
N ARG A 261 -0.01 0.46 -7.77
CA ARG A 261 -0.51 0.72 -9.12
C ARG A 261 -1.52 -0.37 -9.48
N TYR A 262 -2.81 -0.08 -9.33
CA TYR A 262 -3.88 -1.00 -9.72
C TYR A 262 -4.50 -0.52 -11.03
N ALA A 263 -4.72 -1.42 -11.97
CA ALA A 263 -5.27 -1.06 -13.28
C ALA A 263 -6.00 -2.22 -13.95
N PHE A 264 -6.85 -1.91 -14.92
CA PHE A 264 -7.49 -2.90 -15.79
C PHE A 264 -7.43 -2.46 -17.26
N ALA A 265 -7.21 -3.43 -18.14
CA ALA A 265 -7.09 -3.21 -19.58
C ALA A 265 -8.42 -3.40 -20.31
N ASP A 266 -8.60 -2.65 -21.40
CA ASP A 266 -9.69 -2.77 -22.35
C ASP A 266 -9.20 -2.35 -23.76
N ARG A 267 -10.11 -2.18 -24.73
CA ARG A 267 -9.76 -1.68 -26.07
C ARG A 267 -10.68 -0.56 -26.52
N SER A 268 -10.14 0.40 -27.27
CA SER A 268 -10.88 1.59 -27.71
C SER A 268 -12.01 1.30 -28.69
N ASP A 269 -11.97 0.20 -29.44
CA ASP A 269 -13.05 -0.25 -30.32
C ASP A 269 -14.23 -0.89 -29.58
N ARG A 270 -14.11 -1.12 -28.27
CA ARG A 270 -15.20 -1.64 -27.45
C ARG A 270 -16.14 -0.51 -27.04
N GLY A 271 -17.30 -0.46 -27.71
CA GLY A 271 -18.41 0.38 -27.29
C GLY A 271 -18.94 -0.01 -25.91
N VAL A 272 -18.72 0.85 -24.91
CA VAL A 272 -19.29 0.78 -23.56
C VAL A 272 -19.79 2.17 -23.15
N PRO A 273 -20.82 2.28 -22.29
CA PRO A 273 -21.32 3.57 -21.83
C PRO A 273 -20.28 4.42 -21.09
N ASP A 274 -20.53 5.72 -20.97
CA ASP A 274 -19.71 6.66 -20.20
C ASP A 274 -19.56 6.26 -18.72
N PHE A 275 -20.42 5.40 -18.16
CA PHE A 275 -20.25 4.80 -16.82
C PHE A 275 -20.81 3.37 -16.77
N VAL A 276 -20.13 2.48 -16.04
CA VAL A 276 -20.63 1.13 -15.73
C VAL A 276 -20.55 0.88 -14.22
N ALA A 277 -21.70 0.75 -13.56
CA ALA A 277 -21.76 0.44 -12.12
C ALA A 277 -21.20 -0.96 -11.84
N ARG A 278 -20.15 -1.03 -11.00
CA ARG A 278 -19.51 -2.29 -10.58
C ARG A 278 -19.88 -2.63 -9.14
N PRO A 279 -20.24 -3.89 -8.83
CA PRO A 279 -20.44 -4.32 -7.45
C PRO A 279 -19.17 -4.13 -6.61
N ILE A 280 -19.33 -3.51 -5.44
CA ILE A 280 -18.31 -3.41 -4.39
C ILE A 280 -18.78 -4.14 -3.13
N ARG A 281 -17.88 -4.26 -2.14
CA ARG A 281 -18.27 -4.55 -0.75
C ARG A 281 -18.12 -3.30 0.08
N LEU A 282 -18.84 -3.23 1.21
CA LEU A 282 -18.57 -2.25 2.27
C LEU A 282 -17.95 -3.01 3.45
N PHE A 283 -16.63 -3.07 3.47
CA PHE A 283 -15.84 -3.74 4.51
C PHE A 283 -15.42 -2.74 5.59
N ASN A 284 -15.81 -2.96 6.84
CA ASN A 284 -15.43 -2.10 7.95
C ASN A 284 -14.05 -2.47 8.49
N VAL A 285 -13.12 -1.50 8.54
CA VAL A 285 -11.73 -1.76 8.92
C VAL A 285 -11.58 -2.17 10.38
N ALA A 286 -12.34 -1.58 11.31
CA ALA A 286 -12.25 -1.92 12.73
C ALA A 286 -12.75 -3.34 13.03
N THR A 287 -13.99 -3.64 12.62
CA THR A 287 -14.66 -4.91 12.95
C THR A 287 -14.31 -6.08 12.02
N ASN A 288 -13.63 -5.82 10.90
CA ASN A 288 -13.33 -6.82 9.87
C ASN A 288 -14.59 -7.53 9.31
N ARG A 289 -15.74 -6.84 9.33
CA ARG A 289 -17.06 -7.33 8.89
C ARG A 289 -17.56 -6.56 7.66
N CYS A 290 -18.47 -7.18 6.91
CA CYS A 290 -19.08 -6.61 5.71
C CYS A 290 -20.51 -6.16 6.00
N VAL A 291 -20.95 -5.05 5.39
CA VAL A 291 -22.37 -4.69 5.37
C VAL A 291 -23.13 -5.70 4.53
N THR A 292 -24.21 -6.27 5.07
CA THR A 292 -25.08 -7.26 4.42
C THR A 292 -26.54 -6.83 4.44
N ALA A 293 -27.27 -7.11 3.36
CA ALA A 293 -28.72 -7.00 3.24
C ALA A 293 -29.24 -8.14 2.35
N SER A 294 -29.71 -9.21 3.00
CA SER A 294 -30.14 -10.47 2.33
C SER A 294 -31.65 -10.60 2.16
N VAL A 295 -32.46 -9.86 2.93
CA VAL A 295 -33.92 -9.97 2.94
C VAL A 295 -34.53 -8.61 2.60
N SER A 296 -35.49 -8.60 1.68
CA SER A 296 -36.18 -7.37 1.27
C SER A 296 -36.85 -6.69 2.47
N GLY A 297 -36.65 -5.38 2.61
CA GLY A 297 -37.19 -4.57 3.70
C GLY A 297 -36.53 -4.74 5.07
N GLN A 298 -35.54 -5.64 5.25
CA GLN A 298 -34.76 -5.71 6.50
C GLN A 298 -33.55 -4.76 6.47
N PRO A 299 -33.31 -3.97 7.54
CA PRO A 299 -32.23 -2.99 7.57
C PRO A 299 -30.85 -3.66 7.38
N PRO A 300 -29.90 -2.99 6.71
CA PRO A 300 -28.55 -3.51 6.54
C PRO A 300 -27.84 -3.65 7.89
N ALA A 301 -27.03 -4.70 8.02
CA ALA A 301 -26.28 -5.02 9.24
C ALA A 301 -24.84 -5.43 8.94
N LEU A 302 -23.98 -5.47 9.96
CA LEU A 302 -22.63 -6.03 9.85
C LEU A 302 -22.67 -7.56 10.00
N ALA A 303 -21.96 -8.29 9.15
CA ALA A 303 -21.83 -9.75 9.23
C ALA A 303 -20.42 -10.23 8.85
N ALA A 304 -20.10 -11.48 9.18
CA ALA A 304 -18.93 -12.19 8.67
C ALA A 304 -18.90 -12.10 7.13
N CYS A 305 -17.78 -11.64 6.56
CA CYS A 305 -17.66 -11.48 5.12
C CYS A 305 -17.61 -12.84 4.41
N ASN A 306 -18.57 -13.10 3.52
CA ASN A 306 -18.69 -14.33 2.74
C ASN A 306 -18.74 -14.10 1.21
N GLY A 307 -18.76 -12.84 0.76
CA GLY A 307 -18.75 -12.49 -0.66
C GLY A 307 -20.07 -12.73 -1.41
N SER A 308 -21.11 -13.19 -0.71
CA SER A 308 -22.45 -13.42 -1.28
C SER A 308 -23.05 -12.15 -1.90
N PRO A 309 -24.03 -12.26 -2.82
CA PRO A 309 -24.73 -11.10 -3.38
C PRO A 309 -25.36 -10.17 -2.31
N ALA A 310 -25.69 -10.70 -1.13
CA ALA A 310 -26.22 -9.91 -0.02
C ALA A 310 -25.19 -8.92 0.57
N GLN A 311 -23.90 -9.12 0.32
CA GLN A 311 -22.80 -8.24 0.72
C GLN A 311 -22.27 -7.39 -0.44
N GLN A 312 -22.89 -7.51 -1.62
CA GLN A 312 -22.52 -6.76 -2.81
C GLN A 312 -23.43 -5.54 -2.96
N TRP A 313 -22.79 -4.39 -3.19
CA TRP A 313 -23.42 -3.08 -3.21
C TRP A 313 -23.05 -2.35 -4.50
N ARG A 314 -23.93 -1.49 -5.00
CA ARG A 314 -23.62 -0.56 -6.09
C ARG A 314 -23.87 0.87 -5.63
N TRP A 315 -22.99 1.77 -6.05
CA TRP A 315 -23.27 3.20 -6.03
C TRP A 315 -23.87 3.56 -7.38
N GLU A 316 -25.18 3.78 -7.41
CA GLU A 316 -25.91 4.15 -8.62
C GLU A 316 -25.93 5.68 -8.72
N PRO A 317 -25.37 6.29 -9.79
CA PRO A 317 -25.38 7.74 -9.96
C PRO A 317 -26.82 8.29 -10.05
N LEU A 318 -27.02 9.47 -9.47
CA LEU A 318 -28.29 10.20 -9.52
C LEU A 318 -28.15 11.43 -10.42
N THR A 319 -29.24 11.79 -11.09
CA THR A 319 -29.32 12.99 -11.93
C THR A 319 -29.24 14.25 -11.05
N VAL A 320 -28.04 14.83 -10.92
CA VAL A 320 -27.77 16.04 -10.13
C VAL A 320 -26.78 16.96 -10.84
N TYR A 321 -26.66 18.21 -10.35
CA TYR A 321 -25.61 19.13 -10.78
C TYR A 321 -24.21 18.57 -10.50
N PRO A 322 -23.25 18.63 -11.45
CA PRO A 322 -21.88 18.15 -11.25
C PRO A 322 -21.20 18.82 -10.04
N GLY A 323 -20.75 18.02 -9.07
CA GLY A 323 -20.15 18.49 -7.82
C GLY A 323 -21.12 18.62 -6.64
N ASN A 324 -22.40 18.31 -6.82
CA ASN A 324 -23.33 18.26 -5.70
C ASN A 324 -23.08 17.01 -4.83
N ALA A 325 -22.75 17.19 -3.55
CA ALA A 325 -22.80 16.11 -2.58
C ALA A 325 -24.23 15.54 -2.50
N ARG A 326 -24.38 14.23 -2.22
CA ARG A 326 -25.63 13.46 -2.39
C ARG A 326 -25.98 13.16 -3.86
N ASN A 327 -25.03 12.57 -4.57
CA ASN A 327 -25.08 12.27 -6.01
C ASN A 327 -25.24 10.77 -6.34
N ALA A 328 -25.33 9.88 -5.35
CA ALA A 328 -25.45 8.45 -5.57
C ALA A 328 -26.50 7.82 -4.63
N ALA A 329 -27.14 6.75 -5.08
CA ALA A 329 -27.90 5.85 -4.22
C ALA A 329 -27.07 4.61 -3.86
N LEU A 330 -27.20 4.12 -2.63
CA LEU A 330 -26.63 2.83 -2.22
C LEU A 330 -27.64 1.72 -2.52
N VAL A 331 -27.33 0.86 -3.48
CA VAL A 331 -28.22 -0.20 -3.96
C VAL A 331 -27.70 -1.59 -3.56
N SER A 332 -28.53 -2.42 -2.94
CA SER A 332 -28.21 -3.83 -2.68
C SER A 332 -28.30 -4.65 -3.97
N VAL A 333 -27.26 -5.42 -4.28
CA VAL A 333 -27.27 -6.32 -5.45
C VAL A 333 -28.22 -7.50 -5.25
N ALA A 334 -28.44 -7.96 -4.01
CA ALA A 334 -29.35 -9.08 -3.72
C ALA A 334 -30.82 -8.71 -3.82
N THR A 335 -31.22 -7.51 -3.35
CA THR A 335 -32.64 -7.12 -3.28
C THR A 335 -33.04 -6.08 -4.32
N SER A 336 -32.08 -5.46 -5.03
CA SER A 336 -32.29 -4.30 -5.92
C SER A 336 -32.96 -3.09 -5.23
N GLN A 337 -32.94 -3.04 -3.90
CA GLN A 337 -33.47 -1.93 -3.10
C GLN A 337 -32.40 -0.88 -2.85
N CYS A 338 -32.84 0.37 -2.83
CA CYS A 338 -32.04 1.51 -2.37
C CYS A 338 -32.13 1.61 -0.85
N ILE A 339 -31.04 2.01 -0.18
CA ILE A 339 -31.07 2.26 1.25
C ILE A 339 -31.44 3.73 1.50
N ALA A 340 -32.59 3.95 2.12
CA ALA A 340 -33.02 5.25 2.65
C ALA A 340 -32.53 5.46 4.09
N GLU A 341 -32.37 6.71 4.51
CA GLU A 341 -32.28 7.09 5.92
C GLU A 341 -33.58 7.80 6.37
N ARG A 342 -34.30 7.20 7.32
CA ARG A 342 -35.51 7.76 7.92
C ARG A 342 -35.55 7.55 9.42
N ASP A 343 -35.92 8.58 10.18
CA ASP A 343 -36.08 8.55 11.64
C ASP A 343 -34.83 8.09 12.41
N GLY A 344 -33.64 8.26 11.84
CA GLY A 344 -32.37 7.76 12.40
C GLY A 344 -32.08 6.28 12.09
N TYR A 345 -32.81 5.64 11.18
CA TYR A 345 -32.62 4.25 10.76
C TYR A 345 -32.37 4.13 9.25
N LEU A 346 -31.59 3.11 8.88
CA LEU A 346 -31.42 2.69 7.48
C LEU A 346 -32.56 1.75 7.09
N ARG A 347 -33.30 2.08 6.03
CA ARG A 347 -34.45 1.32 5.55
C ARG A 347 -34.25 0.94 4.07
N PRO A 348 -34.36 -0.35 3.68
CA PRO A 348 -34.37 -0.73 2.27
C PRO A 348 -35.73 -0.41 1.66
N GLU A 349 -35.72 0.32 0.56
CA GLU A 349 -36.92 0.82 -0.12
C GLU A 349 -36.79 0.67 -1.64
N SER A 350 -37.90 0.83 -2.36
CA SER A 350 -37.87 0.97 -3.82
C SER A 350 -37.05 2.21 -4.19
N CYS A 351 -36.18 2.08 -5.18
CA CYS A 351 -35.33 3.19 -5.62
C CYS A 351 -36.15 4.34 -6.22
N ASP A 352 -36.02 5.52 -5.63
CA ASP A 352 -36.53 6.79 -6.17
C ASP A 352 -35.37 7.80 -6.23
N GLN A 353 -34.98 8.19 -7.45
CA GLN A 353 -33.90 9.14 -7.65
C GLN A 353 -34.21 10.53 -7.06
N TRP A 354 -35.48 10.88 -6.85
CA TRP A 354 -35.92 12.18 -6.33
C TRP A 354 -35.97 12.23 -4.81
N ASP A 355 -36.05 11.09 -4.13
CA ASP A 355 -36.12 11.04 -2.67
C ASP A 355 -34.78 11.42 -2.04
N LEU A 356 -34.78 12.57 -1.35
CA LEU A 356 -33.62 13.07 -0.60
C LEU A 356 -33.16 12.10 0.49
N ALA A 357 -34.03 11.22 1.00
CA ALA A 357 -33.67 10.19 1.96
C ALA A 357 -32.86 9.05 1.35
N GLN A 358 -32.75 8.93 0.02
CA GLN A 358 -31.97 7.89 -0.67
C GLN A 358 -30.65 8.41 -1.29
N ARG A 359 -30.31 9.69 -1.09
CA ARG A 359 -29.15 10.32 -1.74
C ARG A 359 -27.92 10.40 -0.82
N TRP A 360 -26.98 9.49 -1.04
CA TRP A 360 -25.74 9.31 -0.27
C TRP A 360 -24.56 10.10 -0.84
N THR A 361 -23.56 10.38 0.00
CA THR A 361 -22.23 10.82 -0.46
C THR A 361 -21.19 9.77 -0.04
N PRO A 362 -20.87 8.80 -0.90
CA PRO A 362 -19.74 7.91 -0.66
C PRO A 362 -18.46 8.72 -0.85
N TRP A 363 -17.67 8.86 0.20
CA TRP A 363 -16.60 9.86 0.28
C TRP A 363 -15.22 9.20 0.22
N ASP A 364 -14.20 10.01 -0.09
CA ASP A 364 -12.86 9.55 -0.34
C ASP A 364 -12.22 8.99 0.93
N PHE A 365 -11.19 8.18 0.72
CA PHE A 365 -10.48 7.47 1.79
C PHE A 365 -11.41 6.55 2.64
N GLY A 366 -12.59 6.21 2.13
CA GLY A 366 -13.50 5.25 2.76
C GLY A 366 -14.43 5.82 3.83
N LEU A 367 -14.70 7.12 3.84
CA LEU A 367 -15.84 7.65 4.63
C LEU A 367 -17.14 7.47 3.83
N VAL A 368 -18.27 7.34 4.52
CA VAL A 368 -19.59 7.29 3.86
C VAL A 368 -20.55 8.19 4.62
N TYR A 369 -20.96 9.29 3.98
CA TYR A 369 -21.97 10.18 4.52
C TYR A 369 -23.36 9.71 4.09
N THR A 370 -24.20 9.55 5.09
CA THR A 370 -25.60 9.14 4.94
C THR A 370 -26.42 10.29 4.32
N PRO A 371 -27.64 10.01 3.84
CA PRO A 371 -28.51 11.02 3.27
C PRO A 371 -28.76 12.21 4.20
N MET A 372 -28.86 12.03 5.52
CA MET A 372 -29.00 13.13 6.49
C MET A 372 -27.67 13.75 6.97
N ARG A 373 -26.54 13.44 6.32
CA ARG A 373 -25.17 13.90 6.66
C ARG A 373 -24.62 13.36 7.99
N HIS A 374 -25.14 12.24 8.48
CA HIS A 374 -24.42 11.45 9.47
C HIS A 374 -23.27 10.68 8.78
N CYS A 375 -22.31 10.23 9.57
CA CYS A 375 -21.26 9.33 9.11
C CYS A 375 -21.63 7.90 9.46
N LEU A 376 -21.60 7.02 8.45
CA LEU A 376 -21.79 5.59 8.62
C LEU A 376 -20.54 4.97 9.23
N GLY A 377 -20.70 4.18 10.29
CA GLY A 377 -19.59 3.51 10.96
C GLY A 377 -20.05 2.30 11.76
N GLU A 378 -19.15 1.75 12.57
CA GLU A 378 -19.48 0.74 13.57
C GLU A 378 -19.48 1.33 14.98
N ASN A 379 -20.34 0.81 15.85
CA ASN A 379 -20.18 0.94 17.29
C ASN A 379 -20.64 -0.36 17.96
N GLY A 380 -19.74 -0.99 18.72
CA GLY A 380 -20.04 -2.24 19.42
C GLY A 380 -20.33 -3.41 18.47
N GLY A 381 -19.67 -3.46 17.31
CA GLY A 381 -19.89 -4.50 16.29
C GLY A 381 -21.20 -4.34 15.50
N LYS A 382 -21.93 -3.24 15.69
CA LYS A 382 -23.19 -2.92 14.98
C LYS A 382 -23.00 -1.75 14.04
N LEU A 383 -23.72 -1.78 12.91
CA LEU A 383 -23.79 -0.66 11.98
C LEU A 383 -24.49 0.52 12.65
N THR A 384 -23.90 1.72 12.60
CA THR A 384 -24.46 2.93 13.21
C THR A 384 -24.25 4.17 12.34
N MET A 385 -25.01 5.22 12.65
CA MET A 385 -24.93 6.55 12.05
C MET A 385 -24.77 7.57 13.17
N ARG A 386 -23.79 8.48 13.07
CA ARG A 386 -23.52 9.53 14.08
C ARG A 386 -23.06 10.84 13.43
N GLY A 387 -23.01 11.92 14.22
CA GLY A 387 -22.34 13.16 13.81
C GLY A 387 -20.86 12.94 13.50
N CYS A 388 -20.34 13.66 12.51
CA CYS A 388 -19.03 13.40 11.89
C CYS A 388 -17.83 14.08 12.58
N THR A 389 -17.90 14.40 13.87
CA THR A 389 -16.92 15.27 14.56
C THR A 389 -15.68 14.55 15.13
N ALA A 390 -15.67 13.22 15.15
CA ALA A 390 -14.55 12.40 15.63
C ALA A 390 -14.50 11.05 14.90
N LEU A 391 -14.10 11.08 13.63
CA LEU A 391 -14.08 9.88 12.77
C LEU A 391 -12.80 9.09 13.00
N THR A 392 -12.90 7.92 13.62
CA THR A 392 -11.78 6.98 13.80
C THR A 392 -11.81 5.87 12.74
N THR A 393 -10.94 4.86 12.82
CA THR A 393 -10.95 3.70 11.89
C THR A 393 -12.28 2.92 11.91
N ARG A 394 -13.09 3.08 12.97
CA ARG A 394 -14.47 2.56 13.08
C ARG A 394 -15.43 3.08 11.99
N TYR A 395 -15.12 4.23 11.40
CA TYR A 395 -15.88 4.86 10.31
C TYR A 395 -15.26 4.65 8.93
N ARG A 396 -14.14 3.91 8.84
CA ARG A 396 -13.47 3.61 7.57
C ARG A 396 -14.05 2.35 6.92
N TRP A 397 -14.39 2.50 5.64
CA TRP A 397 -14.94 1.46 4.77
C TRP A 397 -14.01 1.22 3.58
N ALA A 398 -13.76 -0.04 3.26
CA ALA A 398 -13.03 -0.42 2.05
C ALA A 398 -13.94 -1.16 1.07
N THR A 399 -13.66 -1.00 -0.23
CA THR A 399 -14.35 -1.68 -1.33
C THR A 399 -14.07 -3.19 -1.39
N THR A 400 -13.05 -3.65 -0.66
CA THR A 400 -12.62 -5.05 -0.58
C THR A 400 -12.20 -5.43 0.84
N GLN A 401 -12.09 -6.74 1.12
CA GLN A 401 -11.52 -7.27 2.38
C GLN A 401 -9.99 -7.25 2.43
N ARG A 402 -9.32 -7.22 1.26
CA ARG A 402 -7.86 -7.23 1.19
C ARG A 402 -7.42 -5.77 1.24
N ILE A 403 -6.97 -5.34 2.40
CA ILE A 403 -6.53 -3.97 2.69
C ILE A 403 -5.12 -3.97 3.26
N GLN A 404 -4.44 -2.82 3.26
CA GLN A 404 -3.06 -2.68 3.79
C GLN A 404 -2.94 -3.19 5.23
N ALA A 405 -3.86 -2.83 6.12
CA ALA A 405 -3.83 -3.25 7.53
C ALA A 405 -4.01 -4.78 7.72
N ASN A 406 -4.53 -5.47 6.70
CA ASN A 406 -4.77 -6.92 6.70
C ASN A 406 -3.76 -7.67 5.82
N ASP A 407 -2.72 -6.99 5.32
CA ASP A 407 -1.66 -7.59 4.53
C ASP A 407 -0.68 -8.34 5.44
N LEU A 408 -0.87 -9.66 5.54
CA LEU A 408 -0.05 -10.57 6.36
C LEU A 408 1.44 -10.68 5.91
N ARG A 409 1.84 -9.99 4.83
CA ARG A 409 3.26 -9.84 4.43
C ARG A 409 3.95 -8.70 5.17
N LEU A 410 3.20 -7.86 5.90
CA LEU A 410 3.74 -6.75 6.68
C LEU A 410 3.97 -7.18 8.13
N ALA A 411 5.05 -6.66 8.71
CA ALA A 411 5.39 -6.76 10.12
C ALA A 411 5.53 -5.33 10.71
N THR A 412 5.66 -5.21 12.02
CA THR A 412 5.70 -3.90 12.68
C THR A 412 6.94 -3.70 13.54
N ALA A 413 7.39 -4.76 14.21
CA ALA A 413 8.62 -4.78 15.00
C ALA A 413 9.25 -6.17 14.96
N MET A 414 10.56 -6.22 15.18
CA MET A 414 11.33 -7.41 15.54
C MET A 414 11.46 -7.46 17.06
N TYR A 415 11.75 -8.64 17.63
CA TYR A 415 11.81 -8.84 19.07
C TYR A 415 13.03 -9.68 19.45
N GLY A 416 13.81 -9.22 20.41
CA GLY A 416 15.04 -9.90 20.86
C GLY A 416 15.77 -9.13 21.95
N ASP A 417 16.65 -9.81 22.69
CA ASP A 417 17.47 -9.17 23.72
C ASP A 417 18.66 -8.43 23.07
N VAL A 418 18.40 -7.21 22.62
CA VAL A 418 19.45 -6.32 22.11
C VAL A 418 20.37 -5.79 23.20
N THR A 419 20.01 -5.92 24.48
CA THR A 419 20.77 -5.35 25.61
C THR A 419 21.77 -6.32 26.25
N GLY A 420 21.56 -7.63 26.09
CA GLY A 420 22.29 -8.69 26.77
C GLY A 420 21.91 -8.85 28.24
N THR A 421 20.73 -8.37 28.63
CA THR A 421 20.27 -8.35 30.04
C THR A 421 19.34 -9.50 30.40
N GLY A 422 19.01 -10.37 29.45
CA GLY A 422 17.97 -11.38 29.54
C GLY A 422 16.56 -10.81 29.35
N GLU A 423 16.42 -9.57 28.89
CA GLU A 423 15.15 -8.89 28.63
C GLU A 423 15.03 -8.47 27.15
N PRO A 424 14.01 -8.97 26.43
CA PRO A 424 13.81 -8.61 25.04
C PRO A 424 13.30 -7.18 24.90
N SER A 425 13.72 -6.52 23.82
CA SER A 425 13.17 -5.25 23.36
C SER A 425 12.38 -5.46 22.06
N ALA A 426 11.40 -4.60 21.81
CA ALA A 426 10.84 -4.43 20.47
C ALA A 426 11.73 -3.47 19.67
N VAL A 427 12.27 -3.93 18.55
CA VAL A 427 13.06 -3.13 17.61
C VAL A 427 12.20 -2.82 16.39
N TYR A 428 11.95 -1.56 16.13
CA TYR A 428 11.10 -1.14 15.00
C TYR A 428 11.79 -0.06 14.16
N VAL A 429 11.42 -0.01 12.89
CA VAL A 429 12.04 0.87 11.89
C VAL A 429 11.03 1.91 11.44
N GLN A 430 11.43 3.17 11.45
CA GLN A 430 10.61 4.30 11.03
C GLN A 430 11.34 5.06 9.92
N ARG A 431 10.67 5.33 8.81
CA ARG A 431 11.23 6.19 7.75
C ARG A 431 11.46 7.62 8.25
N GLN A 432 12.49 8.27 7.73
CA GLN A 432 12.71 9.71 7.93
C GLN A 432 11.78 10.55 7.02
N HIS A 433 11.54 11.81 7.39
CA HIS A 433 10.64 12.71 6.68
C HIS A 433 11.34 13.58 5.62
N ASP A 434 12.67 13.55 5.56
CA ASP A 434 13.53 14.36 4.69
C ASP A 434 14.17 13.54 3.55
N GLY A 435 13.80 12.26 3.43
CA GLY A 435 14.21 11.41 2.33
C GLY A 435 13.98 9.92 2.59
N PRO A 436 14.53 9.04 1.72
CA PRO A 436 14.35 7.59 1.84
C PRO A 436 15.14 6.92 2.98
N GLY A 437 15.77 7.71 3.84
CA GLY A 437 16.45 7.24 5.05
C GLY A 437 15.50 6.69 6.11
N PHE A 438 16.06 6.14 7.18
CA PHE A 438 15.28 5.57 8.28
C PHE A 438 16.01 5.62 9.63
N ASN A 439 15.20 5.59 10.69
CA ASN A 439 15.60 5.45 12.07
C ASN A 439 15.23 4.05 12.56
N VAL A 440 16.06 3.48 13.44
CA VAL A 440 15.79 2.24 14.15
C VAL A 440 15.71 2.56 15.63
N TYR A 441 14.58 2.22 16.24
CA TYR A 441 14.30 2.45 17.65
C TYR A 441 14.20 1.11 18.39
N ALA A 442 14.63 1.09 19.65
CA ALA A 442 14.39 -0.03 20.55
C ALA A 442 13.55 0.42 21.75
N ALA A 443 12.51 -0.36 22.08
CA ALA A 443 11.62 -0.17 23.21
C ALA A 443 11.73 -1.37 24.16
N ALA A 444 12.03 -1.12 25.44
CA ALA A 444 12.10 -2.17 26.45
C ALA A 444 10.72 -2.80 26.70
N LEU A 445 10.68 -4.11 26.99
CA LEU A 445 9.44 -4.83 27.25
C LEU A 445 9.24 -5.18 28.75
N GLY A 446 10.28 -5.09 29.57
CA GLY A 446 10.20 -5.32 31.02
C GLY A 446 9.65 -4.14 31.81
N GLU A 447 9.66 -2.93 31.24
CA GLU A 447 9.34 -1.67 31.93
C GLU A 447 8.85 -0.60 30.94
N THR A 448 7.99 0.31 31.41
CA THR A 448 7.48 1.44 30.62
C THR A 448 8.55 2.53 30.50
N LYS A 449 9.34 2.50 29.42
CA LYS A 449 10.35 3.54 29.09
C LYS A 449 10.14 4.08 27.67
N PRO A 450 10.41 5.38 27.43
CA PRO A 450 10.42 5.95 26.08
C PRO A 450 11.38 5.17 25.17
N PRO A 451 10.98 4.82 23.93
CA PRO A 451 11.87 4.12 22.99
C PRO A 451 13.09 4.97 22.62
N ALA A 452 14.25 4.34 22.63
CA ALA A 452 15.52 4.98 22.31
C ALA A 452 15.86 4.84 20.82
N LEU A 453 16.42 5.88 20.21
CA LEU A 453 17.00 5.82 18.87
C LEU A 453 18.33 5.07 18.93
N TRP A 454 18.42 3.90 18.29
CA TRP A 454 19.60 3.03 18.33
C TRP A 454 20.46 3.11 17.06
N TYR A 455 19.87 3.53 15.93
CA TYR A 455 20.59 3.76 14.67
C TYR A 455 19.79 4.70 13.75
N ALA A 456 20.49 5.47 12.91
CA ALA A 456 19.89 6.34 11.90
C ALA A 456 20.65 6.25 10.57
N ALA A 457 20.00 5.70 9.54
CA ALA A 457 20.47 5.71 8.16
C ALA A 457 19.95 6.98 7.46
N SER A 458 20.64 8.10 7.65
CA SER A 458 20.26 9.36 6.99
C SER A 458 20.58 9.35 5.50
N VAL A 459 19.55 9.53 4.68
CA VAL A 459 19.66 9.70 3.22
C VAL A 459 18.83 10.90 2.81
N PRO A 460 19.41 12.12 2.83
CA PRO A 460 18.69 13.34 2.45
C PRO A 460 18.23 13.29 0.99
N PHE A 461 17.01 13.74 0.74
CA PHE A 461 16.46 13.84 -0.60
C PHE A 461 16.90 15.13 -1.31
N ASP A 462 17.56 14.99 -2.46
CA ASP A 462 17.76 16.08 -3.40
C ASP A 462 16.71 15.98 -4.54
N PRO A 463 15.74 16.90 -4.62
CA PRO A 463 14.73 16.88 -5.68
C PRO A 463 15.30 17.18 -7.08
N ARG A 464 16.50 17.77 -7.19
CA ARG A 464 17.15 18.08 -8.47
C ARG A 464 18.13 17.00 -8.93
N ALA A 465 18.35 15.94 -8.15
CA ALA A 465 19.18 14.83 -8.54
C ALA A 465 18.56 14.06 -9.72
N THR A 466 19.33 13.85 -10.78
CA THR A 466 18.95 12.99 -11.92
C THR A 466 19.30 11.52 -11.70
N ALA A 467 20.09 11.22 -10.67
CA ALA A 467 20.42 9.87 -10.26
C ALA A 467 19.46 9.40 -9.14
N PRO A 468 19.17 8.09 -9.02
CA PRO A 468 18.37 7.56 -7.91
C PRO A 468 18.96 7.94 -6.54
N SER A 469 18.10 8.31 -5.59
CA SER A 469 18.51 8.64 -4.21
C SER A 469 19.28 7.48 -3.57
N CYS A 470 18.87 6.25 -3.92
CA CYS A 470 19.29 4.99 -3.32
C CYS A 470 20.17 4.20 -4.28
N SER A 471 21.46 4.12 -3.97
CA SER A 471 22.46 3.40 -4.77
C SER A 471 23.71 3.06 -3.97
N GLY A 472 24.48 2.08 -4.45
CA GLY A 472 25.80 1.72 -3.91
C GLY A 472 25.76 1.09 -2.52
N VAL A 473 26.00 1.91 -1.49
CA VAL A 473 26.04 1.51 -0.07
C VAL A 473 25.00 2.26 0.79
N LYS A 474 24.18 3.12 0.17
CA LYS A 474 23.10 3.83 0.87
C LYS A 474 22.01 2.83 1.27
N LEU A 475 21.64 2.83 2.54
CA LEU A 475 20.54 2.02 3.06
C LEU A 475 19.26 2.84 2.98
N CYS A 476 18.31 2.43 2.13
CA CYS A 476 17.04 3.12 1.94
C CYS A 476 15.85 2.23 2.32
N PHE A 477 14.88 2.81 3.02
CA PHE A 477 13.79 2.10 3.67
C PHE A 477 13.01 1.16 2.73
N ASP A 478 12.50 1.66 1.58
CA ASP A 478 11.66 0.84 0.69
C ASP A 478 12.40 -0.42 0.19
N SER A 479 13.70 -0.28 -0.07
CA SER A 479 14.61 -1.31 -0.58
C SER A 479 15.27 -2.20 0.48
N ALA A 480 15.20 -1.83 1.76
CA ALA A 480 15.90 -2.50 2.84
C ALA A 480 15.00 -3.52 3.55
N ARG A 481 15.56 -4.66 3.92
CA ARG A 481 14.95 -5.63 4.83
C ARG A 481 15.77 -5.72 6.10
N PHE A 482 15.13 -6.06 7.20
CA PHE A 482 15.68 -6.00 8.54
C PHE A 482 15.48 -7.36 9.19
N LEU A 483 16.50 -7.86 9.88
CA LEU A 483 16.38 -9.06 10.71
C LEU A 483 17.06 -8.77 12.04
N LEU A 484 16.58 -9.44 13.09
CA LEU A 484 17.15 -9.33 14.43
C LEU A 484 17.56 -10.72 14.89
N GLY A 485 18.78 -10.84 15.44
CA GLY A 485 19.33 -12.11 15.90
C GLY A 485 20.78 -11.95 16.34
N ASP A 486 21.26 -12.86 17.19
CA ASP A 486 22.64 -12.88 17.67
C ASP A 486 23.56 -13.46 16.58
N PHE A 487 24.08 -12.61 15.68
CA PHE A 487 24.82 -13.08 14.50
C PHE A 487 26.32 -13.28 14.79
N ASP A 488 26.87 -12.55 15.76
CA ASP A 488 28.27 -12.71 16.20
C ASP A 488 28.49 -13.75 17.32
N GLY A 489 27.43 -14.10 18.06
CA GLY A 489 27.44 -15.08 19.14
C GLY A 489 27.81 -14.52 20.51
N ASP A 490 27.65 -13.21 20.74
CA ASP A 490 27.98 -12.56 22.01
C ASP A 490 26.84 -12.54 23.04
N GLY A 491 25.66 -13.08 22.67
CA GLY A 491 24.47 -13.17 23.51
C GLY A 491 23.50 -12.00 23.35
N LYS A 492 23.85 -10.99 22.54
CA LYS A 492 22.96 -9.88 22.19
C LYS A 492 22.38 -10.07 20.79
N ALA A 493 21.14 -9.64 20.59
CA ALA A 493 20.55 -9.60 19.26
C ALA A 493 21.05 -8.37 18.48
N ASP A 494 21.73 -8.61 17.36
CA ASP A 494 22.19 -7.59 16.42
C ASP A 494 21.12 -7.28 15.36
N LEU A 495 21.31 -6.17 14.64
CA LEU A 495 20.51 -5.81 13.48
C LEU A 495 21.22 -6.20 12.18
N MET A 496 20.56 -6.99 11.33
CA MET A 496 20.99 -7.26 9.96
C MET A 496 20.13 -6.44 9.00
N ILE A 497 20.76 -5.70 8.08
CA ILE A 497 20.08 -4.93 7.04
C ILE A 497 20.42 -5.53 5.67
N VAL A 498 19.41 -5.85 4.86
CA VAL A 498 19.54 -6.60 3.62
C VAL A 498 19.07 -5.74 2.45
N THR A 499 19.90 -5.60 1.41
CA THR A 499 19.69 -4.62 0.31
C THR A 499 20.16 -5.15 -1.05
N ALA A 500 19.61 -4.61 -2.13
CA ALA A 500 20.12 -4.84 -3.49
C ALA A 500 21.53 -4.25 -3.66
N ARG A 501 22.51 -5.06 -4.08
CA ARG A 501 23.87 -4.57 -4.39
C ARG A 501 24.60 -5.47 -5.38
N ALA A 502 25.32 -4.86 -6.32
CA ALA A 502 26.15 -5.55 -7.31
C ALA A 502 25.40 -6.66 -8.09
N ASN A 503 24.13 -6.41 -8.45
CA ASN A 503 23.23 -7.34 -9.15
C ASN A 503 22.86 -8.62 -8.34
N GLY A 504 23.21 -8.69 -7.05
CA GLY A 504 22.73 -9.65 -6.06
C GLY A 504 22.26 -8.93 -4.79
N THR A 505 22.45 -9.55 -3.62
CA THR A 505 22.06 -9.04 -2.30
C THR A 505 23.26 -8.82 -1.40
N ALA A 506 23.31 -7.66 -0.74
CA ALA A 506 24.23 -7.38 0.37
C ALA A 506 23.51 -7.46 1.70
N PHE A 507 24.16 -8.10 2.67
CA PHE A 507 23.77 -8.24 4.06
C PHE A 507 24.74 -7.42 4.91
N TRP A 508 24.21 -6.47 5.66
CA TRP A 508 24.95 -5.51 6.48
C TRP A 508 24.68 -5.80 7.96
N LEU A 509 25.70 -6.24 8.69
CA LEU A 509 25.61 -6.48 10.13
C LEU A 509 25.90 -5.19 10.90
N LEU A 510 25.00 -4.83 11.81
CA LEU A 510 25.15 -3.73 12.77
C LEU A 510 25.04 -4.35 14.17
N ARG A 511 26.20 -4.63 14.77
CA ARG A 511 26.28 -5.33 16.06
C ARG A 511 25.70 -4.53 17.20
N SER A 512 25.10 -5.18 18.20
CA SER A 512 24.61 -4.49 19.37
C SER A 512 25.72 -4.20 20.39
N THR A 513 25.87 -2.94 20.80
CA THR A 513 26.73 -2.57 21.94
C THR A 513 26.03 -2.72 23.29
N GLY A 514 24.78 -3.22 23.31
CA GLY A 514 23.90 -3.19 24.49
C GLY A 514 23.16 -1.85 24.72
N GLY A 515 23.34 -0.86 23.84
CA GLY A 515 22.68 0.45 23.96
C GLY A 515 22.53 1.25 22.65
N HIS A 516 23.22 0.84 21.59
CA HIS A 516 23.01 1.27 20.20
C HIS A 516 23.51 0.17 19.26
N PHE A 517 23.29 0.34 17.95
CA PHE A 517 23.88 -0.55 16.94
C PHE A 517 25.13 0.09 16.31
N ASP A 518 26.17 -0.72 16.10
CA ASP A 518 27.42 -0.39 15.39
C ASP A 518 27.13 0.09 13.95
N ALA A 519 28.09 0.79 13.33
CA ALA A 519 28.00 1.15 11.92
C ALA A 519 27.96 -0.11 11.01
N PRO A 520 27.19 -0.09 9.89
CA PRO A 520 26.98 -1.27 9.04
C PRO A 520 28.27 -1.82 8.43
N ARG A 521 28.53 -3.11 8.66
CA ARG A 521 29.62 -3.88 8.06
C ARG A 521 29.07 -4.89 7.07
N LEU A 522 29.71 -5.04 5.90
CA LEU A 522 29.29 -6.02 4.90
C LEU A 522 29.59 -7.44 5.41
N TRP A 523 28.55 -8.15 5.84
CA TRP A 523 28.62 -9.51 6.37
C TRP A 523 28.58 -10.56 5.26
N LEU A 524 27.79 -10.32 4.21
CA LEU A 524 27.73 -11.15 3.01
C LEU A 524 27.39 -10.32 1.77
N GLN A 525 28.05 -10.61 0.65
CA GLN A 525 27.63 -10.20 -0.69
C GLN A 525 27.36 -11.45 -1.51
N THR A 526 26.13 -11.64 -1.96
CA THR A 526 25.77 -12.78 -2.82
C THR A 526 26.03 -12.49 -4.29
N SER A 527 26.06 -13.56 -5.08
CA SER A 527 26.13 -13.49 -6.55
C SER A 527 24.76 -13.11 -7.16
N PRO A 528 24.71 -12.80 -8.47
CA PRO A 528 23.45 -12.52 -9.17
C PRO A 528 22.42 -13.65 -9.25
N ALA A 529 22.71 -14.83 -8.69
CA ALA A 529 21.71 -15.88 -8.48
C ALA A 529 20.72 -15.51 -7.34
N PHE A 530 21.19 -14.76 -6.34
CA PHE A 530 20.41 -14.37 -5.17
C PHE A 530 20.01 -12.90 -5.27
N LYS A 531 19.06 -12.64 -6.17
CA LYS A 531 18.50 -11.30 -6.33
C LYS A 531 17.40 -11.01 -5.31
N PRO A 532 17.28 -9.77 -4.82
CA PRO A 532 16.16 -9.35 -3.99
C PRO A 532 14.80 -9.64 -4.62
N GLU A 533 14.65 -9.42 -5.92
CA GLU A 533 13.37 -9.59 -6.64
C GLU A 533 12.93 -11.07 -6.70
N LEU A 534 13.89 -12.00 -6.58
CA LEU A 534 13.64 -13.44 -6.51
C LEU A 534 13.40 -13.92 -5.06
N THR A 535 13.71 -13.11 -4.04
CA THR A 535 13.56 -13.52 -2.65
C THR A 535 12.15 -13.25 -2.15
N GLN A 536 11.52 -14.29 -1.57
CA GLN A 536 10.21 -14.21 -0.95
C GLN A 536 10.31 -13.71 0.49
N GLN A 537 11.17 -14.32 1.30
CA GLN A 537 11.36 -14.01 2.73
C GLN A 537 12.81 -14.26 3.15
N TYR A 538 13.31 -13.45 4.08
CA TYR A 538 14.50 -13.77 4.87
C TYR A 538 14.09 -14.12 6.31
N VAL A 539 14.73 -15.12 6.91
CA VAL A 539 14.45 -15.51 8.32
C VAL A 539 15.76 -15.61 9.08
N ALA A 540 15.85 -14.99 10.26
CA ALA A 540 16.98 -15.13 11.16
C ALA A 540 16.66 -16.11 12.30
N ALA A 541 17.53 -17.10 12.50
CA ALA A 541 17.51 -18.04 13.63
C ALA A 541 18.83 -18.84 13.67
N ASP A 542 19.14 -19.52 14.77
CA ASP A 542 20.24 -20.49 14.79
C ASP A 542 19.83 -21.80 14.08
N PHE A 543 20.01 -21.83 12.77
CA PHE A 543 19.79 -23.04 11.97
C PHE A 543 20.95 -24.05 12.05
N THR A 544 22.04 -23.73 12.75
CA THR A 544 23.30 -24.50 12.75
C THR A 544 23.57 -25.23 14.06
N GLY A 545 22.95 -24.80 15.16
CA GLY A 545 23.24 -25.26 16.52
C GLY A 545 24.56 -24.69 17.06
N ALA A 546 25.05 -23.59 16.46
CA ALA A 546 26.31 -22.94 16.83
C ALA A 546 26.12 -21.82 17.85
N HIS A 547 24.90 -21.64 18.38
CA HIS A 547 24.49 -20.48 19.18
C HIS A 547 24.68 -19.14 18.46
N ARG A 548 24.57 -19.14 17.12
CA ARG A 548 24.62 -17.96 16.27
C ARG A 548 23.49 -17.99 15.25
N ALA A 549 22.84 -16.86 15.07
CA ALA A 549 21.87 -16.67 14.00
C ALA A 549 22.54 -16.78 12.63
N GLY A 550 21.95 -17.60 11.77
CA GLY A 550 22.14 -17.53 10.33
C GLY A 550 20.95 -16.83 9.67
N VAL A 551 21.08 -16.51 8.39
CA VAL A 551 19.97 -16.04 7.56
C VAL A 551 19.55 -17.15 6.61
N LEU A 552 18.31 -17.59 6.74
CA LEU A 552 17.64 -18.40 5.72
C LEU A 552 17.05 -17.48 4.65
N ILE A 553 17.32 -17.80 3.39
CA ILE A 553 16.84 -17.11 2.19
C ILE A 553 15.82 -18.03 1.52
N ALA A 554 14.54 -17.66 1.56
CA ALA A 554 13.48 -18.36 0.85
C ALA A 554 13.32 -17.74 -0.54
N GLN A 555 13.84 -18.41 -1.56
CA GLN A 555 13.88 -17.92 -2.93
C GLN A 555 12.73 -18.49 -3.77
N LYS A 556 12.00 -17.65 -4.49
CA LYS A 556 10.96 -18.06 -5.44
C LYS A 556 11.59 -18.86 -6.58
N ARG A 557 11.13 -20.09 -6.78
CA ARG A 557 11.52 -20.91 -7.93
C ARG A 557 10.82 -20.45 -9.21
N ALA A 558 11.40 -20.76 -10.37
CA ALA A 558 10.80 -20.44 -11.67
C ALA A 558 9.60 -21.34 -12.04
N ASP A 559 9.48 -22.51 -11.40
CA ASP A 559 8.39 -23.47 -11.56
C ASP A 559 7.29 -23.26 -10.50
N SER A 560 7.45 -23.83 -9.30
CA SER A 560 6.53 -23.69 -8.17
C SER A 560 7.28 -23.80 -6.85
N GLY A 561 6.80 -23.06 -5.85
CA GLY A 561 7.36 -23.10 -4.50
C GLY A 561 8.72 -22.43 -4.36
N LEU A 562 9.46 -22.87 -3.34
CA LEU A 562 10.59 -22.14 -2.76
C LEU A 562 11.85 -23.02 -2.70
N ASP A 563 13.00 -22.44 -2.98
CA ASP A 563 14.29 -23.01 -2.56
C ASP A 563 14.72 -22.35 -1.26
N LEU A 564 15.08 -23.18 -0.27
CA LEU A 564 15.52 -22.72 1.04
C LEU A 564 17.04 -22.81 1.13
N TRP A 565 17.69 -21.67 1.27
CA TRP A 565 19.15 -21.55 1.39
C TRP A 565 19.53 -20.99 2.76
N ILE A 566 20.69 -21.35 3.30
CA ILE A 566 21.20 -20.82 4.57
C ILE A 566 22.56 -20.17 4.35
N ALA A 567 22.69 -18.92 4.81
CA ALA A 567 23.95 -18.23 5.03
C ALA A 567 24.24 -18.15 6.54
N SER A 568 25.46 -18.44 6.96
CA SER A 568 25.90 -18.40 8.36
C SER A 568 27.39 -18.08 8.46
N SER A 569 27.86 -17.70 9.65
CA SER A 569 29.29 -17.50 9.91
C SER A 569 30.04 -18.82 10.08
N ASN A 570 31.22 -18.94 9.48
CA ASN A 570 32.08 -20.12 9.62
C ASN A 570 33.11 -19.91 10.75
N GLY A 571 32.61 -19.58 11.94
CA GLY A 571 33.42 -19.30 13.13
C GLY A 571 33.86 -17.84 13.31
N THR A 572 34.05 -17.07 12.24
CA THR A 572 34.35 -15.62 12.30
C THR A 572 33.06 -14.79 12.41
N ALA A 573 32.94 -13.97 13.45
CA ALA A 573 31.75 -13.15 13.71
C ALA A 573 31.36 -12.23 12.53
N ASP A 574 32.33 -11.46 12.02
CA ASP A 574 32.06 -10.36 11.09
C ASP A 574 31.75 -10.79 9.63
N ALA A 575 31.72 -12.09 9.29
CA ALA A 575 31.48 -12.55 7.91
C ALA A 575 30.75 -13.90 7.78
N ALA A 576 29.84 -14.00 6.79
CA ALA A 576 29.19 -15.25 6.39
C ALA A 576 29.92 -15.97 5.24
N VAL A 577 29.63 -17.26 5.09
CA VAL A 577 29.96 -18.01 3.87
C VAL A 577 28.84 -17.95 2.83
N ALA A 578 29.13 -18.43 1.62
CA ALA A 578 28.15 -18.49 0.53
C ALA A 578 26.90 -19.31 0.93
N PRO A 579 25.68 -18.92 0.49
CA PRO A 579 24.47 -19.63 0.86
C PRO A 579 24.46 -21.09 0.38
N VAL A 580 24.09 -22.01 1.26
CA VAL A 580 23.98 -23.46 0.97
C VAL A 580 22.51 -23.85 0.85
N LEU A 581 22.15 -24.58 -0.21
CA LEU A 581 20.79 -25.09 -0.39
C LEU A 581 20.52 -26.19 0.64
N VAL A 582 19.44 -26.04 1.42
CA VAL A 582 19.02 -27.03 2.44
C VAL A 582 17.71 -27.72 2.14
N ALA A 583 16.85 -27.15 1.27
CA ALA A 583 15.64 -27.83 0.78
C ALA A 583 15.13 -27.25 -0.55
N GLU A 584 14.62 -28.12 -1.43
CA GLU A 584 13.76 -27.74 -2.56
C GLU A 584 12.28 -27.90 -2.16
N ALA A 585 11.66 -26.84 -1.65
CA ALA A 585 10.28 -26.86 -1.16
C ALA A 585 9.25 -26.61 -2.30
N LYS A 586 9.31 -27.46 -3.35
CA LYS A 586 8.49 -27.39 -4.58
C LYS A 586 6.98 -27.34 -4.34
N GLY A 587 6.52 -27.95 -3.25
CA GLY A 587 5.12 -28.01 -2.87
C GLY A 587 4.60 -26.80 -2.08
N LEU A 588 5.48 -25.93 -1.56
CA LEU A 588 5.06 -24.73 -0.82
C LEU A 588 4.54 -23.64 -1.76
N ALA A 589 3.76 -22.69 -1.23
CA ALA A 589 3.33 -21.51 -1.94
C ALA A 589 4.39 -20.39 -1.89
N GLN A 590 4.54 -19.61 -2.98
CA GLN A 590 5.50 -18.49 -3.07
C GLN A 590 5.08 -17.23 -2.28
N ASN A 591 4.09 -17.37 -1.41
CA ASN A 591 3.64 -16.38 -0.44
C ASN A 591 3.55 -16.97 0.99
N ALA A 592 4.14 -18.15 1.22
CA ALA A 592 4.17 -18.78 2.53
C ALA A 592 4.82 -17.86 3.59
N THR A 593 4.33 -17.96 4.81
CA THR A 593 4.91 -17.31 5.99
C THR A 593 5.74 -18.36 6.72
N LEU A 594 7.06 -18.25 6.62
CA LEU A 594 8.01 -19.08 7.35
C LEU A 594 8.28 -18.45 8.73
N LEU A 595 8.10 -19.22 9.80
CA LEU A 595 8.34 -18.79 11.17
C LEU A 595 9.34 -19.74 11.83
N PRO A 596 10.45 -19.25 12.41
CA PRO A 596 11.41 -20.10 13.11
C PRO A 596 10.85 -20.57 14.45
N PHE A 597 11.12 -21.83 14.79
CA PHE A 597 10.77 -22.45 16.07
C PHE A 597 11.87 -23.44 16.52
N GLY A 598 11.79 -23.91 17.76
CA GLY A 598 12.73 -24.86 18.35
C GLY A 598 13.27 -24.43 19.70
N ASN A 599 14.01 -25.32 20.34
CA ASN A 599 14.58 -25.10 21.67
C ASN A 599 15.90 -24.34 21.62
N SER A 600 16.18 -23.58 22.68
CA SER A 600 17.47 -22.89 22.86
C SER A 600 18.62 -23.90 22.86
N GLY A 601 19.61 -23.70 21.96
CA GLY A 601 20.73 -24.64 21.78
C GLY A 601 20.42 -25.85 20.89
N SER A 602 19.21 -25.94 20.33
CA SER A 602 18.90 -26.85 19.22
C SER A 602 18.82 -26.08 17.91
N ARG A 603 18.91 -26.78 16.77
CA ARG A 603 18.74 -26.16 15.45
C ARG A 603 17.30 -25.70 15.24
N ALA A 604 17.14 -24.46 14.83
CA ALA A 604 15.83 -23.93 14.45
C ALA A 604 15.22 -24.70 13.27
N SER A 605 13.95 -25.06 13.43
CA SER A 605 13.05 -25.58 12.40
C SER A 605 12.11 -24.46 11.94
N LEU A 606 11.33 -24.67 10.88
CA LEU A 606 10.38 -23.67 10.38
C LEU A 606 8.94 -24.19 10.35
N ALA A 607 7.99 -23.35 10.76
CA ALA A 607 6.58 -23.51 10.49
C ALA A 607 6.20 -22.67 9.26
N ALA A 608 5.73 -23.32 8.19
CA ALA A 608 5.25 -22.67 6.98
C ALA A 608 3.72 -22.55 7.01
N LEU A 609 3.21 -21.32 7.08
CA LEU A 609 1.79 -21.00 6.98
C LEU A 609 1.44 -20.54 5.57
N GLU A 610 0.45 -21.16 4.96
CA GLU A 610 0.14 -20.97 3.53
C GLU A 610 -1.35 -20.81 3.29
N THR A 611 -1.72 -20.28 2.12
CA THR A 611 -3.10 -20.31 1.62
C THR A 611 -3.22 -21.36 0.52
N VAL A 612 -3.93 -22.45 0.80
CA VAL A 612 -4.12 -23.57 -0.13
C VAL A 612 -5.60 -23.94 -0.15
N GLN A 613 -6.19 -24.02 -1.36
CA GLN A 613 -7.63 -24.32 -1.53
C GLN A 613 -8.55 -23.45 -0.66
N GLU A 614 -8.28 -22.13 -0.62
CA GLU A 614 -9.02 -21.14 0.18
C GLU A 614 -9.06 -21.40 1.70
N ARG A 615 -8.14 -22.23 2.22
CA ARG A 615 -7.93 -22.48 3.64
C ARG A 615 -6.51 -22.15 4.04
N VAL A 616 -6.30 -21.86 5.31
CA VAL A 616 -4.95 -21.79 5.88
C VAL A 616 -4.42 -23.21 6.09
N SER A 617 -3.17 -23.45 5.70
CA SER A 617 -2.45 -24.68 5.99
C SER A 617 -1.16 -24.42 6.76
N LEU A 618 -0.76 -25.39 7.57
CA LEU A 618 0.50 -25.45 8.29
C LEU A 618 1.32 -26.62 7.75
N THR A 619 2.56 -26.38 7.39
CA THR A 619 3.55 -27.39 7.00
C THR A 619 4.79 -27.20 7.87
N LEU A 620 5.23 -28.23 8.58
CA LEU A 620 6.46 -28.15 9.38
C LEU A 620 7.68 -28.53 8.53
N ILE A 621 8.81 -27.86 8.79
CA ILE A 621 10.07 -28.08 8.10
C ILE A 621 11.13 -28.34 9.17
N SER A 622 11.48 -29.62 9.36
CA SER A 622 12.43 -30.04 10.39
C SER A 622 13.88 -29.89 9.91
N ASN A 623 14.78 -29.50 10.82
CA ASN A 623 16.21 -29.33 10.55
C ASN A 623 17.01 -30.46 11.22
N ASP A 624 17.48 -31.43 10.44
CA ASP A 624 17.98 -32.74 10.93
C ASP A 624 19.52 -32.85 11.01
N ASN A 625 20.21 -31.71 10.96
CA ASN A 625 21.66 -31.49 10.87
C ASN A 625 22.27 -31.43 9.47
N LEU A 626 21.69 -32.08 8.45
CA LEU A 626 22.25 -32.10 7.08
C LEU A 626 21.35 -31.42 6.05
N ARG A 627 20.04 -31.36 6.30
CA ARG A 627 19.04 -30.77 5.40
C ARG A 627 17.82 -30.27 6.16
N MET A 628 16.96 -29.57 5.44
CA MET A 628 15.60 -29.28 5.90
C MET A 628 14.62 -30.24 5.23
N THR A 629 13.86 -30.99 6.03
CA THR A 629 12.86 -31.95 5.53
C THR A 629 11.47 -31.32 5.59
N ILE A 630 10.82 -31.20 4.44
CA ILE A 630 9.44 -30.69 4.34
C ILE A 630 8.48 -31.79 4.78
N GLY A 631 7.72 -31.53 5.85
CA GLY A 631 6.71 -32.43 6.38
C GLY A 631 5.40 -32.41 5.59
N GLU A 632 4.40 -33.15 6.07
CA GLU A 632 3.07 -33.17 5.46
C GLU A 632 2.31 -31.86 5.71
N ARG A 633 1.48 -31.46 4.73
CA ARG A 633 0.63 -30.28 4.82
C ARG A 633 -0.63 -30.61 5.64
N ARG A 634 -0.81 -29.89 6.75
CA ARG A 634 -2.02 -29.93 7.57
C ARG A 634 -2.93 -28.74 7.26
N MET A 635 -4.22 -28.99 7.01
CA MET A 635 -5.21 -27.94 6.77
C MET A 635 -5.89 -27.51 8.07
N LEU A 636 -5.82 -26.22 8.42
CA LEU A 636 -6.52 -25.69 9.60
C LEU A 636 -8.05 -25.66 9.40
N PRO A 637 -8.86 -25.69 10.47
CA PRO A 637 -10.32 -25.57 10.41
C PRO A 637 -10.82 -24.37 9.60
N ARG A 638 -12.01 -24.48 8.97
CA ARG A 638 -12.51 -23.49 7.99
C ARG A 638 -12.76 -22.08 8.55
N ASN A 639 -12.92 -21.93 9.87
CA ASN A 639 -13.02 -20.63 10.53
C ASN A 639 -11.70 -19.84 10.53
N PHE A 640 -10.56 -20.49 10.30
CA PHE A 640 -9.27 -19.81 10.07
C PHE A 640 -9.18 -19.37 8.61
N MET A 641 -9.73 -18.18 8.32
CA MET A 641 -9.82 -17.63 6.97
C MET A 641 -8.47 -17.11 6.45
N PRO A 642 -8.06 -17.43 5.21
CA PRO A 642 -6.88 -16.83 4.58
C PRO A 642 -6.87 -15.30 4.58
N GLY A 643 -5.73 -14.71 4.91
CA GLY A 643 -5.60 -13.25 5.06
C GLY A 643 -6.14 -12.69 6.38
N PHE A 644 -6.69 -13.54 7.25
CA PHE A 644 -7.29 -13.15 8.54
C PHE A 644 -6.73 -13.94 9.74
N VAL A 645 -5.50 -14.46 9.62
CA VAL A 645 -4.77 -15.15 10.69
C VAL A 645 -3.41 -14.49 10.87
N LYS A 646 -3.19 -13.81 12.00
CA LYS A 646 -1.86 -13.33 12.43
C LYS A 646 -1.31 -14.31 13.46
N THR A 647 0.00 -14.53 13.51
CA THR A 647 0.56 -15.67 14.25
C THR A 647 1.82 -15.31 15.05
N ALA A 648 1.99 -15.93 16.21
CA ALA A 648 3.24 -15.89 16.98
C ALA A 648 3.65 -17.32 17.38
N VAL A 649 4.92 -17.66 17.20
CA VAL A 649 5.49 -18.93 17.68
C VAL A 649 5.89 -18.79 19.14
N ALA A 650 5.38 -19.67 19.98
CA ALA A 650 5.73 -19.78 21.38
C ALA A 650 6.50 -21.07 21.66
N SER A 651 7.72 -20.93 22.18
CA SER A 651 8.53 -22.04 22.68
C SER A 651 8.45 -22.08 24.22
N LEU A 652 8.17 -23.27 24.76
CA LEU A 652 8.26 -23.56 26.18
C LEU A 652 9.69 -24.03 26.48
N ARG A 653 10.35 -23.46 27.51
CA ARG A 653 11.66 -23.97 27.93
C ARG A 653 11.49 -25.39 28.50
N GLY A 654 12.10 -26.38 27.87
CA GLY A 654 12.11 -27.79 28.29
C GLY A 654 12.04 -28.74 27.10
N ASP A 655 11.73 -30.01 27.34
CA ASP A 655 11.52 -31.03 26.29
C ASP A 655 10.12 -30.95 25.63
N ASP A 656 9.31 -29.93 25.96
CA ASP A 656 7.88 -29.88 25.61
C ASP A 656 7.49 -28.76 24.62
N ARG A 657 7.19 -29.19 23.38
CA ARG A 657 6.14 -28.67 22.48
C ARG A 657 6.19 -27.19 22.06
N ASP A 658 6.72 -26.98 20.85
CA ASP A 658 6.49 -25.74 20.09
C ASP A 658 4.99 -25.51 19.83
N THR A 659 4.51 -24.32 20.17
CA THR A 659 3.10 -23.92 20.05
C THR A 659 2.95 -22.72 19.14
N LEU A 660 1.93 -22.72 18.29
CA LEU A 660 1.57 -21.61 17.42
C LEU A 660 0.33 -20.90 17.99
N MET A 661 0.48 -19.63 18.37
CA MET A 661 -0.64 -18.76 18.72
C MET A 661 -1.23 -18.16 17.45
N LEU A 662 -2.55 -18.26 17.28
CA LEU A 662 -3.32 -17.83 16.12
C LEU A 662 -4.29 -16.72 16.53
N LEU A 663 -4.16 -15.52 15.96
CA LEU A 663 -5.05 -14.38 16.18
C LEU A 663 -5.97 -14.19 14.97
N THR A 664 -7.28 -14.28 15.20
CA THR A 664 -8.33 -14.13 14.17
C THR A 664 -9.32 -13.02 14.56
N PRO A 665 -9.94 -12.31 13.60
CA PRO A 665 -11.02 -11.38 13.92
C PRO A 665 -12.21 -12.16 14.49
N ARG A 666 -12.83 -11.65 15.55
CA ARG A 666 -14.05 -12.23 16.12
C ARG A 666 -15.25 -11.82 15.28
N LEU A 667 -15.66 -12.71 14.38
CA LEU A 667 -16.80 -12.48 13.49
C LEU A 667 -18.15 -12.88 14.14
N ASP A 668 -18.11 -13.82 15.07
CA ASP A 668 -19.28 -14.38 15.76
C ASP A 668 -19.42 -13.82 17.18
N GLY A 669 -20.48 -13.04 17.41
CA GLY A 669 -20.79 -12.53 18.75
C GLY A 669 -21.76 -11.34 18.79
N THR A 670 -22.42 -11.21 19.95
CA THR A 670 -23.18 -10.03 20.40
C THR A 670 -22.48 -9.26 21.51
N ASP A 671 -21.36 -9.77 22.04
CA ASP A 671 -20.50 -9.13 23.04
C ASP A 671 -19.71 -8.00 22.35
N ALA A 672 -20.23 -6.79 22.50
CA ALA A 672 -20.01 -5.66 21.60
C ALA A 672 -18.54 -5.23 21.41
N ASP A 673 -17.71 -5.47 22.43
CA ASP A 673 -16.34 -4.94 22.48
C ASP A 673 -15.25 -5.97 22.19
N ALA A 674 -15.57 -7.26 22.09
CA ALA A 674 -14.62 -8.32 21.80
C ALA A 674 -14.42 -8.48 20.27
N GLN A 675 -13.23 -8.16 19.77
CA GLN A 675 -12.96 -8.04 18.32
C GLN A 675 -11.88 -9.01 17.79
N ILE A 676 -11.12 -9.68 18.67
CA ILE A 676 -10.08 -10.64 18.30
C ILE A 676 -10.25 -11.90 19.15
N ASP A 677 -10.15 -13.07 18.55
CA ASP A 677 -10.00 -14.35 19.24
C ASP A 677 -8.57 -14.88 19.09
N ILE A 678 -8.07 -15.52 20.14
CA ILE A 678 -6.77 -16.18 20.21
C ILE A 678 -7.00 -17.67 20.38
N ALA A 679 -6.37 -18.47 19.53
CA ALA A 679 -6.25 -19.91 19.70
C ALA A 679 -4.77 -20.33 19.83
N ALA A 680 -4.50 -21.43 20.52
CA ALA A 680 -3.19 -22.08 20.57
C ALA A 680 -3.25 -23.43 19.86
N LEU A 681 -2.22 -23.72 19.07
CA LEU A 681 -2.05 -24.98 18.36
C LEU A 681 -0.69 -25.58 18.71
N ASN A 682 -0.69 -26.74 19.38
CA ASN A 682 0.51 -27.56 19.53
C ASN A 682 0.98 -28.03 18.15
N MET A 683 2.17 -27.62 17.72
CA MET A 683 2.71 -27.99 16.40
C MET A 683 3.31 -29.40 16.39
N ALA A 684 3.86 -29.85 17.52
CA ALA A 684 4.48 -31.17 17.65
C ALA A 684 3.47 -32.34 17.55
N ASP A 685 2.16 -32.06 17.67
CA ASP A 685 1.10 -33.05 17.53
C ASP A 685 0.37 -32.85 16.18
N PRO A 686 0.49 -33.80 15.23
CA PRO A 686 -0.15 -33.69 13.92
C PRO A 686 -1.69 -33.72 14.00
N ALA A 687 -2.29 -34.23 15.09
CA ALA A 687 -3.73 -34.29 15.28
C ALA A 687 -4.33 -32.99 15.84
N ALA A 688 -3.72 -32.36 16.86
CA ALA A 688 -4.16 -31.07 17.41
C ALA A 688 -5.55 -31.08 18.06
N GLU A 689 -6.50 -30.16 17.80
CA GLU A 689 -6.60 -29.03 16.84
C GLU A 689 -6.31 -27.65 17.49
N PRO A 690 -6.46 -26.48 16.82
CA PRO A 690 -6.41 -25.18 17.49
C PRO A 690 -7.46 -25.04 18.60
N VAL A 691 -7.02 -24.75 19.83
CA VAL A 691 -7.88 -24.58 21.01
C VAL A 691 -8.01 -23.09 21.34
N HIS A 692 -9.22 -22.57 21.55
CA HIS A 692 -9.43 -21.19 21.97
C HIS A 692 -8.84 -20.93 23.36
N VAL A 693 -8.15 -19.79 23.53
CA VAL A 693 -7.44 -19.41 24.75
C VAL A 693 -7.99 -18.12 25.37
N ALA A 694 -8.29 -17.10 24.54
CA ALA A 694 -8.79 -15.81 25.01
C ALA A 694 -9.45 -15.00 23.88
N SER A 695 -10.25 -14.00 24.24
CA SER A 695 -10.69 -12.93 23.33
C SER A 695 -10.18 -11.56 23.80
N LEU A 696 -9.66 -10.74 22.89
CA LEU A 696 -9.24 -9.37 23.18
C LEU A 696 -10.37 -8.38 22.92
N ARG A 697 -10.44 -7.34 23.76
CA ARG A 697 -11.48 -6.29 23.72
C ARG A 697 -10.88 -4.94 23.32
N GLY A 698 -11.70 -4.10 22.68
CA GLY A 698 -11.41 -2.68 22.45
C GLY A 698 -10.31 -2.36 21.43
N MET A 699 -9.90 -3.31 20.58
CA MET A 699 -8.84 -3.15 19.59
C MET A 699 -9.19 -3.84 18.28
N SER A 700 -8.92 -3.18 17.14
CA SER A 700 -9.12 -3.76 15.82
C SER A 700 -8.11 -4.87 15.53
N TRP A 701 -8.56 -6.00 14.98
CA TRP A 701 -7.68 -7.06 14.48
C TRP A 701 -6.69 -6.54 13.42
N SER A 702 -7.13 -5.59 12.60
CA SER A 702 -6.32 -4.98 11.53
C SER A 702 -5.09 -4.26 12.09
N ASP A 703 -5.26 -3.57 13.22
CA ASP A 703 -4.23 -2.73 13.81
C ASP A 703 -3.31 -3.46 14.81
N VAL A 704 -3.56 -4.75 15.09
CA VAL A 704 -2.83 -5.55 16.09
C VAL A 704 -1.90 -6.57 15.42
N PHE A 705 -0.66 -6.70 15.90
CA PHE A 705 0.34 -7.68 15.43
C PHE A 705 0.98 -8.38 16.63
N PRO A 706 0.86 -9.72 16.76
CA PRO A 706 1.35 -10.46 17.91
C PRO A 706 2.83 -10.83 17.81
N ALA A 707 3.50 -10.87 18.95
CA ALA A 707 4.79 -11.49 19.13
C ALA A 707 4.82 -12.24 20.47
N TYR A 708 5.51 -13.38 20.49
CA TYR A 708 5.80 -14.09 21.73
C TYR A 708 7.17 -13.67 22.24
N VAL A 709 7.26 -13.37 23.53
CA VAL A 709 8.54 -13.07 24.19
C VAL A 709 8.67 -13.87 25.48
N ARG A 710 9.90 -14.12 25.91
CA ARG A 710 10.20 -14.75 27.19
C ARG A 710 11.40 -14.06 27.82
N ASP A 711 11.26 -13.69 29.07
CA ASP A 711 12.25 -13.01 29.89
C ASP A 711 12.36 -13.65 31.28
N LYS A 712 13.15 -13.05 32.18
CA LYS A 712 13.32 -13.52 33.56
C LYS A 712 12.03 -13.50 34.40
N ASN A 713 11.03 -12.72 34.01
CA ASN A 713 9.72 -12.62 34.65
C ASN A 713 8.68 -13.59 34.03
N GLY A 714 9.07 -14.37 33.02
CA GLY A 714 8.22 -15.41 32.42
C GLY A 714 7.98 -15.24 30.93
N ALA A 715 6.93 -15.89 30.44
CA ALA A 715 6.47 -15.76 29.05
C ALA A 715 5.45 -14.62 28.93
N ALA A 716 5.39 -13.95 27.78
CA ALA A 716 4.37 -12.96 27.48
C ALA A 716 3.98 -12.94 25.99
N LEU A 717 2.72 -12.61 25.73
CA LEU A 717 2.24 -12.19 24.41
C LEU A 717 2.35 -10.66 24.36
N VAL A 718 3.20 -10.14 23.48
CA VAL A 718 3.29 -8.71 23.20
C VAL A 718 2.49 -8.42 21.94
N LEU A 719 1.66 -7.38 22.01
CA LEU A 719 0.91 -6.86 20.88
C LEU A 719 1.48 -5.51 20.50
N TYR A 720 1.99 -5.40 19.28
CA TYR A 720 2.11 -4.12 18.61
C TYR A 720 0.71 -3.71 18.16
N ARG A 721 0.22 -2.55 18.58
CA ARG A 721 -1.10 -2.03 18.20
C ARG A 721 -1.00 -0.62 17.67
N ARG A 722 -1.94 -0.16 16.85
CA ARG A 722 -2.20 1.30 16.70
C ARG A 722 -3.28 1.71 17.69
N VAL A 723 -3.18 2.91 18.24
CA VAL A 723 -4.26 3.49 19.07
C VAL A 723 -5.42 3.97 18.19
N ASP A 724 -6.65 3.68 18.60
CA ASP A 724 -7.84 4.21 17.91
C ASP A 724 -7.92 5.71 18.19
N THR A 725 -7.78 6.54 17.15
CA THR A 725 -7.74 8.01 17.26
C THR A 725 -8.55 8.67 16.16
N THR A 726 -8.84 9.96 16.32
CA THR A 726 -9.52 10.75 15.29
C THR A 726 -8.60 10.92 14.08
N LEU A 727 -9.09 10.52 12.92
CA LEU A 727 -8.40 10.67 11.65
C LEU A 727 -8.50 12.13 11.20
N GLY A 728 -7.36 12.80 11.13
CA GLY A 728 -7.26 14.07 10.41
C GLY A 728 -7.39 13.90 8.90
N ASP A 729 -7.59 15.02 8.20
CA ASP A 729 -7.93 15.13 6.78
C ASP A 729 -7.02 14.35 5.79
N PHE A 730 -5.80 13.98 6.19
CA PHE A 730 -4.76 13.44 5.32
C PHE A 730 -4.27 12.02 5.70
N TYR A 731 -4.97 11.32 6.60
CA TYR A 731 -4.49 10.08 7.21
C TYR A 731 -5.36 8.84 6.95
N PHE A 732 -4.71 7.74 6.58
CA PHE A 732 -5.38 6.48 6.21
C PHE A 732 -5.62 5.50 7.37
N THR A 733 -4.86 5.59 8.46
CA THR A 733 -4.91 4.62 9.58
C THR A 733 -5.13 5.30 10.93
N GLY A 734 -5.44 4.48 11.95
CA GLY A 734 -5.38 4.89 13.35
C GLY A 734 -4.00 5.41 13.75
N GLY A 735 -3.93 5.91 14.98
CA GLY A 735 -2.88 6.79 15.47
C GLY A 735 -1.56 6.10 15.79
N ALA A 736 -0.87 6.67 16.79
CA ALA A 736 0.44 6.22 17.22
C ALA A 736 0.48 4.69 17.45
N PRO A 737 1.59 4.03 17.09
CA PRO A 737 1.84 2.69 17.57
C PRO A 737 1.95 2.68 19.10
N ALA A 738 1.61 1.56 19.70
CA ALA A 738 1.82 1.29 21.11
C ALA A 738 2.15 -0.19 21.32
N LEU A 739 2.77 -0.51 22.45
CA LEU A 739 3.06 -1.89 22.86
C LEU A 739 2.19 -2.26 24.06
N LEU A 740 1.57 -3.43 23.99
CA LEU A 740 0.73 -3.98 25.06
C LEU A 740 1.23 -5.39 25.41
N ARG A 741 1.66 -5.62 26.64
CA ARG A 741 2.23 -6.90 27.11
C ARG A 741 1.24 -7.66 27.98
N TYR A 742 0.93 -8.89 27.60
CA TYR A 742 0.13 -9.83 28.39
C TYR A 742 1.05 -10.91 28.95
N PRO A 743 1.31 -10.96 30.28
CA PRO A 743 1.97 -12.10 30.90
C PRO A 743 1.18 -13.38 30.61
N LEU A 744 1.88 -14.46 30.26
CA LEU A 744 1.28 -15.77 29.97
C LEU A 744 1.43 -16.69 31.18
N THR A 745 0.32 -17.26 31.63
CA THR A 745 0.32 -18.30 32.67
C THR A 745 0.35 -19.71 32.04
N ASN A 746 0.35 -20.74 32.88
CA ASN A 746 0.31 -22.13 32.42
C ASN A 746 -0.88 -22.35 31.47
N GLY A 747 -0.63 -23.01 30.33
CA GLY A 747 -1.65 -23.21 29.29
C GLY A 747 -1.91 -22.01 28.37
N PHE A 748 -1.00 -21.03 28.33
CA PHE A 748 -1.06 -19.82 27.49
C PHE A 748 -2.20 -18.84 27.82
N ALA A 749 -2.90 -18.99 28.94
CA ALA A 749 -3.91 -18.04 29.36
C ALA A 749 -3.30 -16.65 29.61
N LEU A 750 -4.01 -15.60 29.18
CA LEU A 750 -3.56 -14.22 29.31
C LEU A 750 -3.79 -13.69 30.73
N GLY A 751 -2.74 -13.15 31.35
CA GLY A 751 -2.82 -12.34 32.56
C GLY A 751 -3.27 -10.90 32.28
N THR A 752 -3.24 -10.06 33.31
CA THR A 752 -3.59 -8.62 33.21
C THR A 752 -2.67 -7.90 32.21
N PRO A 753 -3.21 -7.13 31.25
CA PRO A 753 -2.41 -6.35 30.31
C PRO A 753 -1.57 -5.27 30.99
N GLN A 754 -0.38 -5.05 30.46
CA GLN A 754 0.56 -3.99 30.83
C GLN A 754 0.75 -3.10 29.61
N ASP A 755 0.28 -1.85 29.67
CA ASP A 755 0.52 -0.87 28.60
C ASP A 755 1.94 -0.32 28.74
N LEU A 756 2.75 -0.50 27.69
CA LEU A 756 4.15 -0.08 27.65
C LEU A 756 4.31 1.30 26.99
N GLY A 757 3.20 1.93 26.58
CA GLY A 757 3.17 3.28 26.02
C GLY A 757 3.20 3.33 24.50
N GLU A 758 3.07 4.56 23.99
CA GLU A 758 3.17 4.88 22.57
C GLU A 758 4.63 4.89 22.11
N LEU A 759 4.88 4.48 20.85
CA LEU A 759 6.20 4.56 20.23
C LEU A 759 6.30 5.82 19.34
N PRO A 760 7.49 6.45 19.26
CA PRO A 760 7.78 7.52 18.31
C PRO A 760 7.28 7.27 16.88
N GLY A 761 6.71 8.33 16.31
CA GLY A 761 6.09 8.37 15.00
C GLY A 761 4.57 8.19 15.07
N LEU A 762 3.81 9.26 14.80
CA LEU A 762 2.33 9.21 14.74
C LEU A 762 1.79 8.07 13.88
N PHE A 763 2.57 7.66 12.87
CA PHE A 763 2.24 6.59 11.94
C PHE A 763 3.48 5.75 11.59
N SER A 764 4.15 5.15 12.57
CA SER A 764 5.22 4.15 12.33
C SER A 764 4.85 3.19 11.19
N GLU A 765 5.69 3.07 10.17
CA GLU A 765 5.34 2.37 8.94
C GLU A 765 5.21 0.85 9.17
N THR A 766 4.17 0.21 8.62
CA THR A 766 4.01 -1.26 8.72
C THR A 766 4.96 -1.92 7.72
N VAL A 767 6.23 -2.02 8.11
CA VAL A 767 7.35 -2.50 7.31
C VAL A 767 7.17 -3.94 6.81
N ARG A 768 7.50 -4.20 5.54
CA ARG A 768 7.92 -5.55 5.16
C ARG A 768 9.32 -5.80 5.70
N ILE A 769 9.44 -6.11 6.98
CA ILE A 769 10.71 -6.34 7.67
C ILE A 769 11.52 -7.44 6.94
N ASP A 770 10.86 -8.53 6.58
CA ASP A 770 11.47 -9.77 6.10
C ASP A 770 11.23 -10.09 4.61
N ARG A 771 10.31 -9.39 3.90
CA ARG A 771 9.79 -9.80 2.57
C ARG A 771 9.93 -8.76 1.48
N LEU A 772 10.61 -9.08 0.37
CA LEU A 772 10.85 -8.11 -0.70
C LEU A 772 9.65 -7.96 -1.63
N ALA A 773 9.14 -9.07 -2.15
CA ALA A 773 8.05 -9.07 -3.11
C ALA A 773 6.66 -9.02 -2.44
N PRO A 774 5.66 -8.44 -3.12
CA PRO A 774 4.27 -8.84 -2.99
C PRO A 774 4.09 -10.37 -3.16
#